data_AF-A0AA39TJF0-F1
#
_entry.id   AF-A0AA39TJF0-F1
#
_cell.length_a   1.000
_cell.length_b   1.000
_cell.length_c   1.000
_cell.angle_alpha   90.00
_cell.angle_beta   90.00
_cell.angle_gamma   90.00
#
_symmetry.space_group_name_H-M   'P 1'
#
loop_
_entity.id
_entity.type
_entity.pdbx_description
1 polymer ?
#
loop_
_entity_poly.entity_id
_entity_poly.type
_entity_poly.pdbx_seq_one_letter_code
_entity_poly.pdbx_strand_id
1 'polypeptide(L)'
;MIVVVVVAVVLVLITVGGAVYVVRKRKYEEVYEDWEREYSPHRFSYKTLYKATKGFKDSEVIGEGGFGKVYRGVLPSSDEHVAVKKVSHDSGKQGTKQFVAEIVSMGRLRHRNLVQLRGYCRKKGELLLVYEYMPNGSLDKVLYSNIRSNLNWFQRIRILRGVACGLLYLHEGWEQVVLHRDIKAGNVLLDADLNGKLGDFGLARLYDHNSIPQTTHIVGTVGYLAPELARTGHATTSTDVYAFGAFMFEVACGRRPIELGKVDLVDCVIDCWSRGAIVDASDPRLEVVLVLITVGGAVYVVRKRKYEEVYEDWERDYSPHRFSYKTLYKATKGFKDSEVIGEGGFGQVYRGVLPSSDEQVAVKKVSHDSRKGMKQFVAEIVSMGRLRHRNLVQLRGYCRRKGELLLVYDYMPNGSLDKVLYSNVRANLNWFQRIRILRGVACGLLYLHEEWEQVVLHRDIKAGNVLLDADLNGKLGDFGLARLYDHDSIPQTTHLVGTVGYLAPELVRTGQATTSTDVYAFGAFMLEVACGRRPIELGKVYKGVLRSPEERIAIKRVTHDSGEGMKQFVAEIVSMGRLRHRNLVQLRGYCRRKGELLLVYDYMPNGSLDKILYGSMRPNLNWFQRIRIVRGVACGLLYLHEQWEQVVLHRDIKPANVLLDADLNGKLGDFGLARLYDHGSNPQTTNLVGTIGYLAPELLRTGKATTSSDVFSFGALMLEVACGRRPIEPGELDMVNRIRIDPHEVLTLWPSRNRQNHACQGGR
;
A
#
# COMPACT_ATOMS: atom_id res chain seq x y z
N MET A 1 41.28 -91.04 0.52
CA MET A 1 42.10 -89.99 1.20
C MET A 1 41.92 -88.61 0.59
N ILE A 2 42.17 -88.43 -0.72
CA ILE A 2 42.17 -87.09 -1.36
C ILE A 2 40.83 -86.36 -1.18
N VAL A 3 39.69 -87.05 -1.37
CA VAL A 3 38.36 -86.46 -1.18
C VAL A 3 38.13 -85.95 0.26
N VAL A 4 38.60 -86.70 1.26
CA VAL A 4 38.46 -86.32 2.67
C VAL A 4 39.29 -85.07 2.99
N VAL A 5 40.50 -84.98 2.43
CA VAL A 5 41.38 -83.80 2.60
C VAL A 5 40.78 -82.57 1.92
N VAL A 6 40.21 -82.71 0.72
CA VAL A 6 39.56 -81.59 0.00
C VAL A 6 38.34 -81.08 0.77
N VAL A 7 37.49 -81.98 1.29
CA VAL A 7 36.32 -81.60 2.09
C VAL A 7 36.76 -80.89 3.38
N ALA A 8 37.80 -81.37 4.05
CA ALA A 8 38.33 -80.73 5.25
C ALA A 8 38.86 -79.31 4.97
N VAL A 9 39.59 -79.10 3.88
CA VAL A 9 40.11 -77.78 3.49
C VAL A 9 38.98 -76.82 3.15
N VAL A 10 37.94 -77.26 2.45
CA VAL A 10 36.77 -76.43 2.13
C VAL A 10 36.02 -76.02 3.39
N LEU A 11 35.83 -76.92 4.35
CA LEU A 11 35.21 -76.61 5.64
C LEU A 11 36.03 -75.61 6.46
N VAL A 12 37.37 -75.71 6.45
CA VAL A 12 38.26 -74.73 7.09
C VAL A 12 38.17 -73.36 6.41
N LEU A 13 38.13 -73.29 5.08
CA LEU A 13 37.98 -72.02 4.37
C LEU A 13 36.62 -71.36 4.60
N ILE A 14 35.54 -72.15 4.68
CA ILE A 14 34.19 -71.64 4.99
C ILE A 14 34.12 -71.14 6.44
N THR A 15 34.71 -71.86 7.40
CA THR A 15 34.72 -71.44 8.82
C THR A 15 35.59 -70.22 9.05
N VAL A 16 36.79 -70.15 8.45
CA VAL A 16 37.66 -68.97 8.51
C VAL A 16 37.01 -67.78 7.79
N GLY A 17 36.44 -68.00 6.60
CA GLY A 17 35.70 -66.98 5.86
C GLY A 17 34.49 -66.46 6.63
N GLY A 18 33.74 -67.37 7.26
CA GLY A 18 32.61 -67.07 8.15
C GLY A 18 33.03 -66.31 9.39
N ALA A 19 34.12 -66.71 10.06
CA ALA A 19 34.68 -66.01 11.20
C ALA A 19 35.18 -64.60 10.82
N VAL A 20 35.88 -64.45 9.70
CA VAL A 20 36.31 -63.15 9.16
C VAL A 20 35.10 -62.29 8.78
N TYR A 21 34.05 -62.88 8.22
CA TYR A 21 32.80 -62.19 7.89
C TYR A 21 32.08 -61.73 9.16
N VAL A 22 31.97 -62.57 10.19
CA VAL A 22 31.34 -62.23 11.47
C VAL A 22 32.16 -61.19 12.23
N VAL A 23 33.49 -61.29 12.25
CA VAL A 23 34.37 -60.28 12.85
C VAL A 23 34.29 -58.96 12.08
N ARG A 24 34.24 -58.99 10.74
CA ARG A 24 33.95 -57.79 9.93
C ARG A 24 32.57 -57.23 10.24
N LYS A 25 31.52 -58.06 10.30
CA LYS A 25 30.14 -57.65 10.59
C LYS A 25 30.04 -57.01 11.98
N ARG A 26 30.61 -57.62 13.02
CA ARG A 26 30.72 -57.05 14.39
C ARG A 26 31.60 -55.80 14.46
N LYS A 27 32.59 -55.65 13.56
CA LYS A 27 33.39 -54.42 13.42
C LYS A 27 32.59 -53.27 12.79
N TYR A 28 31.48 -53.55 12.11
CA TYR A 28 30.59 -52.58 11.46
C TYR A 28 29.14 -52.63 11.99
N GLU A 29 28.90 -53.23 13.15
CA GLU A 29 27.55 -53.34 13.73
C GLU A 29 27.08 -51.97 14.24
N GLU A 30 25.91 -51.54 13.76
CA GLU A 30 25.34 -50.19 13.97
C GLU A 30 24.26 -50.25 15.05
N VAL A 31 24.36 -49.37 16.05
CA VAL A 31 23.35 -49.20 17.12
C VAL A 31 22.34 -48.16 16.64
N TYR A 32 21.04 -48.51 16.70
CA TYR A 32 19.91 -47.64 16.40
C TYR A 32 19.23 -47.21 17.72
N GLU A 33 18.92 -45.92 17.86
CA GLU A 33 18.11 -45.36 18.96
C GLU A 33 16.80 -44.79 18.40
N ASP A 34 15.72 -44.81 19.19
CA ASP A 34 14.34 -44.55 18.70
C ASP A 34 14.13 -43.16 18.06
N TRP A 35 14.93 -42.15 18.46
CA TRP A 35 14.87 -40.80 17.90
C TRP A 35 15.44 -40.69 16.46
N GLU A 36 16.20 -41.69 15.98
CA GLU A 36 16.79 -41.69 14.63
C GLU A 36 15.76 -41.91 13.51
N ARG A 37 14.51 -42.26 13.83
CA ARG A 37 13.41 -42.40 12.86
C ARG A 37 12.70 -41.08 12.55
N GLU A 38 12.85 -40.06 13.40
CA GLU A 38 12.02 -38.85 13.38
C GLU A 38 12.71 -37.64 12.70
N TYR A 39 14.05 -37.62 12.61
CA TYR A 39 14.81 -36.46 12.11
C TYR A 39 15.66 -36.81 10.88
N SER A 40 15.29 -36.26 9.72
CA SER A 40 15.97 -36.45 8.44
C SER A 40 17.14 -35.47 8.27
N PRO A 41 18.39 -35.92 8.51
CA PRO A 41 19.36 -35.94 7.42
C PRO A 41 20.03 -37.32 7.21
N HIS A 42 20.63 -37.55 6.04
CA HIS A 42 21.15 -38.86 5.60
C HIS A 42 22.26 -39.39 6.52
N ARG A 43 22.12 -40.61 7.07
CA ARG A 43 23.17 -41.26 7.87
C ARG A 43 24.22 -41.88 6.95
N PHE A 44 25.47 -41.43 7.09
CA PHE A 44 26.61 -41.97 6.35
C PHE A 44 27.27 -43.12 7.12
N SER A 45 27.71 -44.16 6.39
CA SER A 45 28.55 -45.20 7.00
C SER A 45 29.94 -44.64 7.33
N TYR A 46 30.50 -45.04 8.48
CA TYR A 46 31.87 -44.64 8.86
C TYR A 46 32.89 -45.03 7.78
N LYS A 47 32.68 -46.18 7.13
CA LYS A 47 33.56 -46.67 6.03
C LYS A 47 33.57 -45.69 4.86
N THR A 48 32.42 -45.11 4.53
CA THR A 48 32.30 -44.10 3.47
C THR A 48 33.08 -42.85 3.84
N LEU A 49 32.89 -42.31 5.04
CA LEU A 49 33.57 -41.10 5.49
C LEU A 49 35.08 -41.31 5.67
N TYR A 50 35.50 -42.47 6.18
CA TYR A 50 36.92 -42.83 6.28
C TYR A 50 37.59 -42.85 4.91
N LYS A 51 36.93 -43.39 3.88
CA LYS A 51 37.45 -43.32 2.50
C LYS A 51 37.45 -41.89 1.98
N ALA A 52 36.37 -41.15 2.21
CA ALA A 52 36.20 -39.78 1.74
C ALA A 52 37.29 -38.85 2.26
N THR A 53 37.70 -39.01 3.52
CA THR A 53 38.75 -38.22 4.18
C THR A 53 40.15 -38.84 4.10
N LYS A 54 40.33 -39.85 3.23
CA LYS A 54 41.59 -40.61 3.06
C LYS A 54 42.15 -41.18 4.38
N GLY A 55 41.26 -41.54 5.30
CA GLY A 55 41.58 -42.11 6.59
C GLY A 55 41.73 -41.09 7.72
N PHE A 56 41.13 -39.90 7.58
CA PHE A 56 41.27 -38.78 8.53
C PHE A 56 42.74 -38.35 8.72
N LYS A 57 43.49 -38.27 7.62
CA LYS A 57 44.88 -37.80 7.63
C LYS A 57 44.95 -36.33 8.02
N ASP A 58 45.98 -35.94 8.76
CA ASP A 58 46.19 -34.54 9.16
C ASP A 58 46.37 -33.61 7.96
N SER A 59 46.84 -34.11 6.82
CA SER A 59 46.94 -33.36 5.55
C SER A 59 45.59 -32.88 5.00
N GLU A 60 44.47 -33.48 5.43
CA GLU A 60 43.13 -33.11 5.00
C GLU A 60 42.42 -32.22 6.03
N VAL A 61 43.08 -31.84 7.14
CA VAL A 61 42.49 -30.95 8.15
C VAL A 61 42.36 -29.54 7.60
N ILE A 62 41.13 -29.02 7.61
CA ILE A 62 40.79 -27.65 7.16
C ILE A 62 40.44 -26.72 8.31
N GLY A 63 40.20 -27.27 9.50
CA GLY A 63 39.97 -26.52 10.73
C GLY A 63 40.12 -27.40 11.96
N GLU A 64 40.58 -26.80 13.06
CA GLU A 64 40.71 -27.44 14.36
C GLU A 64 40.32 -26.41 15.42
N GLY A 65 39.49 -26.83 16.37
CA GLY A 65 39.01 -25.96 17.46
C GLY A 65 38.44 -26.76 18.63
N GLY A 66 37.84 -26.08 19.60
CA GLY A 66 37.31 -26.70 20.82
C GLY A 66 36.25 -27.79 20.59
N PHE A 67 35.62 -27.79 19.42
CA PHE A 67 34.60 -28.77 19.01
C PHE A 67 35.15 -29.92 18.15
N GLY A 68 36.47 -30.01 17.99
CA GLY A 68 37.15 -31.08 17.26
C GLY A 68 37.78 -30.66 15.93
N LYS A 69 38.15 -31.65 15.11
CA LYS A 69 38.85 -31.46 13.82
C LYS A 69 37.87 -31.56 12.66
N VAL A 70 38.00 -30.68 11.67
CA VAL A 70 37.24 -30.68 10.42
C VAL A 70 38.15 -31.10 9.29
N TYR A 71 37.75 -32.14 8.56
CA TYR A 71 38.50 -32.72 7.45
C TYR A 71 37.81 -32.41 6.12
N ARG A 72 38.59 -32.11 5.10
CA ARG A 72 38.11 -32.14 3.71
C ARG A 72 37.89 -33.60 3.30
N GLY A 73 36.80 -33.86 2.60
CA GLY A 73 36.51 -35.17 2.03
C GLY A 73 35.91 -35.08 0.64
N VAL A 74 35.94 -36.20 -0.07
CA VAL A 74 35.27 -36.39 -1.37
C VAL A 74 34.44 -37.65 -1.28
N LEU A 75 33.11 -37.54 -1.42
CA LEU A 75 32.22 -38.68 -1.29
C LEU A 75 32.44 -39.68 -2.45
N PRO A 76 32.80 -40.95 -2.17
CA PRO A 76 33.16 -41.90 -3.23
C PRO A 76 32.05 -42.23 -4.24
N SER A 77 30.78 -41.99 -3.88
CA SER A 77 29.62 -42.30 -4.72
C SER A 77 29.23 -41.17 -5.68
N SER A 78 29.59 -39.93 -5.38
CA SER A 78 29.13 -38.74 -6.11
C SER A 78 30.23 -37.77 -6.51
N ASP A 79 31.47 -38.00 -6.09
CA ASP A 79 32.61 -37.08 -6.22
C ASP A 79 32.36 -35.69 -5.58
N GLU A 80 31.38 -35.61 -4.68
CA GLU A 80 31.01 -34.36 -4.01
C GLU A 80 32.02 -34.02 -2.91
N HIS A 81 32.51 -32.77 -2.93
CA HIS A 81 33.36 -32.23 -1.86
C HIS A 81 32.55 -31.93 -0.60
N VAL A 82 32.99 -32.48 0.52
CA VAL A 82 32.35 -32.34 1.84
C VAL A 82 33.34 -31.90 2.91
N ALA A 83 32.83 -31.29 3.97
CA ALA A 83 33.56 -31.03 5.20
C ALA A 83 33.05 -31.97 6.30
N VAL A 84 33.94 -32.81 6.84
CA VAL A 84 33.61 -33.79 7.88
C VAL A 84 34.15 -33.31 9.22
N LYS A 85 33.26 -32.82 10.09
CA LYS A 85 33.58 -32.39 11.47
C LYS A 85 33.55 -33.60 12.39
N LYS A 86 34.71 -33.96 12.94
CA LYS A 86 34.90 -35.02 13.94
C LYS A 86 34.88 -34.40 15.33
N VAL A 87 33.79 -34.63 16.07
CA VAL A 87 33.60 -34.08 17.42
C VAL A 87 34.58 -34.75 18.38
N SER A 88 35.22 -33.96 19.24
CA SER A 88 36.23 -34.45 20.19
C SER A 88 35.62 -35.36 21.28
N HIS A 89 36.35 -36.41 21.64
CA HIS A 89 35.91 -37.43 22.58
C HIS A 89 36.08 -37.02 24.06
N ASP A 90 36.96 -36.05 24.34
CA ASP A 90 37.32 -35.58 25.70
C ASP A 90 36.19 -34.81 26.41
N SER A 91 35.07 -34.56 25.71
CA SER A 91 33.96 -33.74 26.21
C SER A 91 32.81 -34.55 26.81
N GLY A 92 32.90 -35.88 26.85
CA GLY A 92 31.90 -36.80 27.44
C GLY A 92 30.44 -36.44 27.08
N LYS A 93 29.68 -35.93 28.06
CA LYS A 93 28.26 -35.56 27.91
C LYS A 93 28.02 -34.29 27.07
N GLN A 94 28.99 -33.39 26.97
CA GLN A 94 28.82 -32.10 26.28
C GLN A 94 28.94 -32.24 24.76
N GLY A 95 29.92 -33.02 24.27
CA GLY A 95 30.11 -33.25 22.83
C GLY A 95 28.89 -33.93 22.19
N THR A 96 28.31 -34.93 22.86
CA THR A 96 27.08 -35.59 22.40
C THR A 96 25.88 -34.62 22.34
N LYS A 97 25.74 -33.72 23.34
CA LYS A 97 24.65 -32.72 23.33
C LYS A 97 24.77 -31.76 22.15
N GLN A 98 25.97 -31.31 21.83
CA GLN A 98 26.22 -30.41 20.69
C GLN A 98 25.99 -31.12 19.36
N PHE A 99 26.48 -32.35 19.23
CA PHE A 99 26.23 -33.20 18.06
C PHE A 99 24.73 -33.39 17.78
N VAL A 100 23.94 -33.70 18.82
CA VAL A 100 22.49 -33.84 18.69
C VAL A 100 21.82 -32.50 18.39
N ALA A 101 22.20 -31.42 19.09
CA ALA A 101 21.64 -30.09 18.84
C ALA A 101 21.85 -29.63 17.40
N GLU A 102 23.03 -29.90 16.84
CA GLU A 102 23.40 -29.54 15.48
C GLU A 102 22.62 -30.37 14.44
N ILE A 103 22.38 -31.67 14.68
CA ILE A 103 21.51 -32.51 13.82
C ILE A 103 20.05 -32.05 13.87
N VAL A 104 19.51 -31.82 15.07
CA VAL A 104 18.10 -31.44 15.26
C VAL A 104 17.85 -30.06 14.66
N SER A 105 18.76 -29.10 14.88
CA SER A 105 18.64 -27.76 14.32
C SER A 105 18.82 -27.79 12.81
N MET A 106 19.88 -28.40 12.28
CA MET A 106 20.24 -28.25 10.85
C MET A 106 19.64 -29.29 9.91
N GLY A 107 19.09 -30.40 10.41
CA GLY A 107 18.56 -31.47 9.56
C GLY A 107 17.46 -30.99 8.61
N ARG A 108 16.58 -30.08 9.08
CA ARG A 108 15.46 -29.57 8.29
C ARG A 108 15.65 -28.14 7.76
N LEU A 109 16.58 -27.37 8.33
CA LEU A 109 16.85 -26.01 7.88
C LEU A 109 17.49 -26.00 6.48
N ARG A 110 16.91 -25.21 5.57
CA ARG A 110 17.41 -25.02 4.20
C ARG A 110 17.36 -23.54 3.83
N HIS A 111 18.51 -22.89 3.84
CA HIS A 111 18.62 -21.50 3.42
C HIS A 111 19.97 -21.24 2.77
N ARG A 112 19.99 -20.41 1.71
CA ARG A 112 21.21 -20.12 0.92
C ARG A 112 22.36 -19.51 1.73
N ASN A 113 22.05 -18.89 2.88
CA ASN A 113 23.03 -18.28 3.78
C ASN A 113 23.26 -19.08 5.07
N LEU A 114 22.88 -20.36 5.09
CA LEU A 114 23.26 -21.30 6.15
C LEU A 114 24.13 -22.40 5.54
N VAL A 115 25.10 -22.90 6.29
CA VAL A 115 25.97 -24.01 5.85
C VAL A 115 25.19 -25.32 5.93
N GLN A 116 24.88 -25.94 4.80
CA GLN A 116 23.98 -27.10 4.77
C GLN A 116 24.61 -28.35 5.41
N LEU A 117 23.95 -28.89 6.44
CA LEU A 117 24.22 -30.24 6.95
C LEU A 117 23.71 -31.27 5.92
N ARG A 118 24.63 -32.08 5.38
CA ARG A 118 24.33 -33.17 4.44
C ARG A 118 23.93 -34.45 5.17
N GLY A 119 24.50 -34.68 6.34
CA GLY A 119 24.28 -35.90 7.09
C GLY A 119 25.20 -36.06 8.28
N TYR A 120 25.14 -37.23 8.91
CA TYR A 120 25.91 -37.53 10.11
C TYR A 120 26.38 -39.00 10.13
N CYS A 121 27.33 -39.31 10.99
CA CYS A 121 27.74 -40.68 11.30
C CYS A 121 28.04 -40.79 12.80
N ARG A 122 27.48 -41.82 13.44
CA ARG A 122 27.72 -42.18 14.84
C ARG A 122 28.16 -43.64 14.93
N LYS A 123 29.36 -43.90 15.48
CA LYS A 123 29.91 -45.26 15.64
C LYS A 123 30.88 -45.37 16.81
N LYS A 124 30.58 -46.21 17.82
CA LYS A 124 31.49 -46.57 18.93
C LYS A 124 32.24 -45.37 19.53
N GLY A 125 31.53 -44.27 19.76
CA GLY A 125 32.07 -43.02 20.29
C GLY A 125 32.51 -41.98 19.25
N GLU A 126 32.68 -42.38 17.99
CA GLU A 126 32.92 -41.45 16.89
C GLU A 126 31.65 -40.71 16.50
N LEU A 127 31.68 -39.38 16.62
CA LEU A 127 30.59 -38.47 16.27
C LEU A 127 31.07 -37.57 15.11
N LEU A 128 30.49 -37.77 13.94
CA LEU A 128 30.89 -37.11 12.69
C LEU A 128 29.70 -36.39 12.06
N LEU A 129 29.88 -35.10 11.75
CA LEU A 129 28.92 -34.29 11.00
C LEU A 129 29.47 -34.01 9.61
N VAL A 130 28.61 -34.11 8.60
CA VAL A 130 28.98 -33.96 7.19
C VAL A 130 28.30 -32.72 6.63
N TYR A 131 29.10 -31.72 6.29
CA TYR A 131 28.66 -30.43 5.74
C TYR A 131 29.05 -30.30 4.27
N GLU A 132 28.37 -29.41 3.54
CA GLU A 132 28.90 -28.90 2.28
C GLU A 132 30.28 -28.24 2.48
N TYR A 133 31.18 -28.42 1.50
CA TYR A 133 32.53 -27.85 1.58
C TYR A 133 32.53 -26.36 1.22
N MET A 134 33.17 -25.54 2.05
CA MET A 134 33.32 -24.09 1.86
C MET A 134 34.76 -23.76 1.43
N PRO A 135 35.01 -23.45 0.15
CA PRO A 135 36.36 -23.36 -0.41
C PRO A 135 37.18 -22.18 0.15
N ASN A 136 36.52 -21.10 0.57
CA ASN A 136 37.18 -19.90 1.09
C ASN A 136 37.33 -19.92 2.62
N GLY A 137 36.87 -20.97 3.30
CA GLY A 137 37.02 -21.14 4.74
C GLY A 137 36.18 -20.15 5.55
N SER A 138 36.58 -19.92 6.81
CA SER A 138 35.91 -19.00 7.73
C SER A 138 36.31 -17.53 7.50
N LEU A 139 35.36 -16.63 7.74
CA LEU A 139 35.54 -15.20 7.51
C LEU A 139 36.63 -14.60 8.40
N ASP A 140 36.79 -15.06 9.63
CA ASP A 140 37.83 -14.59 10.54
C ASP A 140 39.24 -14.83 9.95
N LYS A 141 39.48 -16.01 9.36
CA LYS A 141 40.74 -16.31 8.67
C LYS A 141 40.96 -15.34 7.51
N VAL A 142 39.92 -14.95 6.79
CA VAL A 142 40.04 -13.99 5.68
C VAL A 142 40.26 -12.56 6.20
N LEU A 143 39.57 -12.14 7.26
CA LEU A 143 39.69 -10.80 7.84
C LEU A 143 41.07 -10.54 8.47
N TYR A 144 41.65 -11.56 9.12
CA TYR A 144 42.87 -11.44 9.91
C TYR A 144 44.12 -12.03 9.24
N SER A 145 44.01 -12.73 8.10
CA SER A 145 45.20 -13.23 7.41
C SER A 145 45.90 -12.13 6.62
N ASN A 146 47.23 -12.12 6.67
CA ASN A 146 48.08 -11.23 5.86
C ASN A 146 48.28 -11.72 4.41
N ILE A 147 47.71 -12.88 4.04
CA ILE A 147 48.10 -13.64 2.83
C ILE A 147 46.97 -13.68 1.78
N ARG A 148 45.69 -13.59 2.17
CA ARG A 148 44.55 -13.71 1.23
C ARG A 148 43.67 -12.46 1.26
N SER A 149 43.76 -11.67 0.19
CA SER A 149 42.77 -10.70 -0.32
C SER A 149 42.06 -9.82 0.71
N ASN A 150 42.42 -8.53 0.75
CA ASN A 150 41.65 -7.50 1.46
C ASN A 150 40.20 -7.45 0.95
N LEU A 151 39.25 -7.94 1.77
CA LEU A 151 37.83 -7.80 1.47
C LEU A 151 37.48 -6.32 1.41
N ASN A 152 37.00 -5.87 0.25
CA ASN A 152 36.53 -4.50 0.07
C ASN A 152 35.15 -4.30 0.74
N TRP A 153 34.71 -3.03 0.84
CA TRP A 153 33.42 -2.69 1.46
C TRP A 153 32.24 -3.44 0.85
N PHE A 154 32.21 -3.60 -0.48
CA PHE A 154 31.12 -4.28 -1.16
C PHE A 154 31.04 -5.76 -0.77
N GLN A 155 32.18 -6.44 -0.71
CA GLN A 155 32.26 -7.84 -0.28
C GLN A 155 31.85 -7.99 1.19
N ARG A 156 32.34 -7.11 2.08
CA ARG A 156 31.98 -7.10 3.51
C ARG A 156 30.47 -6.91 3.70
N ILE A 157 29.87 -5.93 3.03
CA ILE A 157 28.42 -5.66 3.08
C ILE A 157 27.62 -6.86 2.56
N ARG A 158 28.08 -7.50 1.47
CA ARG A 158 27.40 -8.69 0.91
C ARG A 158 27.43 -9.87 1.90
N ILE A 159 28.55 -10.07 2.59
CA ILE A 159 28.68 -11.10 3.64
C ILE A 159 27.75 -10.81 4.81
N LEU A 160 27.75 -9.58 5.34
CA LEU A 160 26.86 -9.15 6.42
C LEU A 160 25.38 -9.33 6.06
N ARG A 161 25.00 -8.93 4.84
CA ARG A 161 23.64 -9.12 4.32
C ARG A 161 23.27 -10.60 4.26
N GLY A 162 24.17 -11.46 3.79
CA GLY A 162 23.94 -12.89 3.75
C GLY A 162 23.64 -13.47 5.14
N VAL A 163 24.50 -13.16 6.11
CA VAL A 163 24.32 -13.61 7.50
C VAL A 163 23.03 -13.06 8.11
N ALA A 164 22.69 -11.80 7.86
CA ALA A 164 21.42 -11.22 8.30
C ALA A 164 20.20 -11.94 7.72
N CYS A 165 20.22 -12.29 6.44
CA CYS A 165 19.15 -13.08 5.82
C CYS A 165 19.05 -14.50 6.43
N GLY A 166 20.19 -15.12 6.73
CA GLY A 166 20.24 -16.40 7.45
C GLY A 166 19.63 -16.29 8.85
N LEU A 167 19.98 -15.24 9.58
CA LEU A 167 19.48 -15.02 10.94
C LEU A 167 17.98 -14.74 10.98
N LEU A 168 17.47 -13.89 10.06
CA LEU A 168 16.04 -13.64 9.92
C LEU A 168 15.26 -14.93 9.65
N TYR A 169 15.80 -15.78 8.77
CA TYR A 169 15.20 -17.09 8.50
C TYR A 169 15.14 -17.98 9.75
N LEU A 170 16.18 -17.97 10.59
CA LEU A 170 16.21 -18.72 11.85
C LEU A 170 15.21 -18.18 12.89
N HIS A 171 15.00 -16.87 12.93
CA HIS A 171 14.16 -16.23 13.95
C HIS A 171 12.68 -16.19 13.58
N GLU A 172 12.34 -16.00 12.30
CA GLU A 172 10.97 -15.75 11.85
C GLU A 172 10.54 -16.61 10.65
N GLY A 173 11.50 -17.12 9.88
CA GLY A 173 11.23 -17.76 8.58
C GLY A 173 11.04 -19.28 8.63
N TRP A 174 11.19 -19.90 9.80
CA TRP A 174 11.08 -21.36 9.99
C TRP A 174 9.91 -21.71 10.92
N GLU A 175 9.51 -23.00 10.99
CA GLU A 175 8.42 -23.50 11.84
C GLU A 175 8.65 -23.24 13.33
N GLN A 176 9.92 -23.27 13.76
CA GLN A 176 10.36 -22.99 15.13
C GLN A 176 11.41 -21.88 15.13
N VAL A 177 11.42 -21.10 16.20
CA VAL A 177 12.46 -20.08 16.45
C VAL A 177 13.76 -20.80 16.79
N VAL A 178 14.81 -20.55 16.01
CA VAL A 178 16.14 -21.12 16.23
C VAL A 178 17.08 -20.03 16.74
N LEU A 179 17.47 -20.13 18.01
CA LEU A 179 18.52 -19.27 18.59
C LEU A 179 19.88 -19.87 18.27
N HIS A 180 20.76 -19.14 17.58
CA HIS A 180 22.09 -19.61 17.20
C HIS A 180 23.08 -19.57 18.37
N ARG A 181 23.08 -18.48 19.15
CA ARG A 181 23.86 -18.28 20.40
C ARG A 181 25.40 -18.25 20.25
N ASP A 182 25.93 -18.21 19.03
CA ASP A 182 27.39 -18.12 18.77
C ASP A 182 27.69 -17.45 17.42
N ILE A 183 27.06 -16.31 17.15
CA ILE A 183 27.27 -15.55 15.91
C ILE A 183 28.60 -14.79 16.02
N LYS A 184 29.55 -15.10 15.14
CA LYS A 184 30.91 -14.49 15.07
C LYS A 184 31.56 -14.77 13.72
N ALA A 185 32.60 -14.04 13.31
CA ALA A 185 33.26 -14.28 12.02
C ALA A 185 33.86 -15.69 11.87
N GLY A 186 34.25 -16.34 12.99
CA GLY A 186 34.74 -17.72 12.96
C GLY A 186 33.69 -18.75 12.53
N ASN A 187 32.40 -18.45 12.73
CA ASN A 187 31.28 -19.33 12.39
C ASN A 187 30.61 -18.94 11.06
N VAL A 188 31.12 -17.92 10.37
CA VAL A 188 30.66 -17.53 9.03
C VAL A 188 31.64 -18.10 8.01
N LEU A 189 31.18 -19.05 7.20
CA LEU A 189 31.96 -19.64 6.13
C LEU A 189 31.67 -18.97 4.79
N LEU A 190 32.66 -18.98 3.90
CA LEU A 190 32.58 -18.35 2.58
C LEU A 190 32.54 -19.40 1.47
N ASP A 191 31.52 -19.29 0.63
CA ASP A 191 31.41 -20.08 -0.60
C ASP A 191 32.39 -19.61 -1.68
N ALA A 192 32.37 -20.24 -2.86
CA ALA A 192 33.26 -19.91 -3.98
C ALA A 192 33.16 -18.44 -4.43
N ASP A 193 31.96 -17.84 -4.30
CA ASP A 193 31.67 -16.48 -4.73
C ASP A 193 31.92 -15.43 -3.62
N LEU A 194 32.44 -15.84 -2.46
CA LEU A 194 32.59 -15.02 -1.26
C LEU A 194 31.26 -14.48 -0.71
N ASN A 195 30.21 -15.32 -0.74
CA ASN A 195 28.99 -15.08 0.03
C ASN A 195 29.13 -15.67 1.44
N GLY A 196 28.62 -14.95 2.44
CA GLY A 196 28.60 -15.42 3.83
C GLY A 196 27.50 -16.44 4.07
N LYS A 197 27.88 -17.59 4.65
CA LYS A 197 26.98 -18.61 5.17
C LYS A 197 27.25 -18.84 6.66
N LEU A 198 26.22 -18.72 7.48
CA LEU A 198 26.30 -18.97 8.92
C LEU A 198 26.30 -20.48 9.19
N GLY A 199 27.24 -20.95 10.01
CA GLY A 199 27.41 -22.36 10.38
C GLY A 199 27.72 -22.53 11.86
N ASP A 200 28.00 -23.77 12.27
CA ASP A 200 28.24 -24.19 13.66
C ASP A 200 27.05 -23.97 14.62
N PHE A 201 26.09 -24.88 14.54
CA PHE A 201 24.86 -24.87 15.34
C PHE A 201 24.99 -25.67 16.65
N GLY A 202 26.22 -25.97 17.09
CA GLY A 202 26.45 -26.80 18.28
C GLY A 202 25.85 -26.23 19.57
N LEU A 203 25.64 -24.91 19.65
CA LEU A 203 25.02 -24.23 20.80
C LEU A 203 23.54 -23.86 20.57
N ALA A 204 23.00 -24.18 19.40
CA ALA A 204 21.68 -23.72 18.98
C ALA A 204 20.55 -24.34 19.81
N ARG A 205 19.42 -23.63 19.87
CA ARG A 205 18.21 -24.05 20.59
C ARG A 205 16.97 -23.74 19.77
N LEU A 206 16.02 -24.67 19.72
CA LEU A 206 14.72 -24.50 19.05
C LEU A 206 13.63 -24.26 20.08
N TYR A 207 12.71 -23.36 19.75
CA TYR A 207 11.55 -23.00 20.55
C TYR A 207 10.34 -22.79 19.64
N ASP A 208 9.14 -23.07 20.16
CA ASP A 208 7.92 -22.69 19.46
C ASP A 208 7.74 -21.18 19.57
N HIS A 209 7.19 -20.55 18.53
CA HIS A 209 7.04 -19.09 18.41
C HIS A 209 6.30 -18.40 19.58
N ASN A 210 5.53 -19.18 20.36
CA ASN A 210 4.74 -18.69 21.50
C ASN A 210 5.29 -19.13 22.87
N SER A 211 6.46 -19.78 22.91
CA SER A 211 7.06 -20.30 24.15
C SER A 211 8.08 -19.33 24.73
N ILE A 212 8.11 -19.21 26.07
CA ILE A 212 9.13 -18.41 26.75
C ILE A 212 10.43 -19.23 26.79
N PRO A 213 11.55 -18.71 26.25
CA PRO A 213 12.81 -19.45 26.25
C PRO A 213 13.30 -19.68 27.69
N GLN A 214 13.30 -20.93 28.14
CA GLN A 214 13.98 -21.31 29.38
C GLN A 214 15.42 -21.70 29.05
N THR A 215 16.38 -20.81 29.32
CA THR A 215 17.80 -21.14 29.26
C THR A 215 18.45 -20.96 30.63
N THR A 216 19.15 -21.98 31.09
CA THR A 216 19.75 -22.02 32.45
C THR A 216 21.26 -21.83 32.46
N HIS A 217 21.91 -21.75 31.29
CA HIS A 217 23.37 -21.64 31.19
C HIS A 217 23.80 -20.60 30.15
N ILE A 218 24.66 -19.67 30.59
CA ILE A 218 25.34 -18.68 29.76
C ILE A 218 26.37 -19.43 28.89
N VAL A 219 26.20 -19.37 27.57
CA VAL A 219 27.11 -19.93 26.57
C VAL A 219 27.26 -18.95 25.42
N GLY A 220 28.38 -19.01 24.72
CA GLY A 220 28.73 -18.13 23.60
C GLY A 220 30.15 -17.60 23.73
N THR A 221 30.58 -16.82 22.74
CA THR A 221 31.95 -16.28 22.69
C THR A 221 32.02 -14.90 23.35
N VAL A 222 32.94 -14.72 24.30
CA VAL A 222 33.19 -13.44 24.99
C VAL A 222 33.49 -12.34 23.94
N GLY A 223 32.88 -11.17 24.09
CA GLY A 223 32.91 -10.06 23.11
C GLY A 223 31.72 -10.02 22.16
N TYR A 224 30.94 -11.11 22.05
CA TYR A 224 29.68 -11.16 21.30
C TYR A 224 28.46 -11.37 22.21
N LEU A 225 28.70 -11.63 23.50
CA LEU A 225 27.64 -11.87 24.48
C LEU A 225 26.88 -10.59 24.80
N ALA A 226 25.56 -10.64 24.65
CA ALA A 226 24.69 -9.55 25.02
C ALA A 226 24.74 -9.26 26.54
N PRO A 227 24.76 -7.99 26.98
CA PRO A 227 24.81 -7.64 28.40
C PRO A 227 23.67 -8.26 29.22
N GLU A 228 22.47 -8.32 28.64
CA GLU A 228 21.30 -8.92 29.26
C GLU A 228 21.42 -10.43 29.42
N LEU A 229 22.14 -11.12 28.53
CA LEU A 229 22.41 -12.55 28.65
C LEU A 229 23.37 -12.81 29.82
N ALA A 230 24.38 -11.96 30.00
CA ALA A 230 25.30 -12.04 31.15
C ALA A 230 24.58 -11.80 32.49
N ARG A 231 23.58 -10.90 32.51
CA ARG A 231 22.80 -10.57 33.71
C ARG A 231 21.73 -11.61 34.04
N THR A 232 21.01 -12.09 33.03
CA THR A 232 19.77 -12.88 33.23
C THR A 232 19.98 -14.37 33.00
N GLY A 233 21.02 -14.78 32.27
CA GLY A 233 21.18 -16.15 31.79
C GLY A 233 20.19 -16.58 30.70
N HIS A 234 19.28 -15.68 30.27
CA HIS A 234 18.22 -15.96 29.32
C HIS A 234 18.62 -15.53 27.90
N ALA A 235 18.78 -16.50 26.99
CA ALA A 235 19.04 -16.23 25.57
C ALA A 235 17.72 -16.01 24.82
N THR A 236 17.69 -14.98 23.99
CA THR A 236 16.54 -14.59 23.15
C THR A 236 16.99 -14.24 21.74
N THR A 237 16.05 -14.02 20.82
CA THR A 237 16.37 -13.52 19.47
C THR A 237 17.15 -12.20 19.53
N SER A 238 16.83 -11.32 20.49
CA SER A 238 17.58 -10.09 20.74
C SER A 238 19.05 -10.33 21.12
N THR A 239 19.36 -11.42 21.84
CA THR A 239 20.75 -11.75 22.18
C THR A 239 21.57 -12.16 20.95
N ASP A 240 20.94 -12.84 19.98
CA ASP A 240 21.55 -13.14 18.68
C ASP A 240 21.72 -11.85 17.84
N VAL A 241 20.75 -10.93 17.89
CA VAL A 241 20.84 -9.63 17.20
C VAL A 241 21.99 -8.79 17.76
N TYR A 242 22.21 -8.80 19.08
CA TYR A 242 23.38 -8.16 19.68
C TYR A 242 24.69 -8.79 19.19
N ALA A 243 24.79 -10.12 19.20
CA ALA A 243 25.96 -10.83 18.71
C ALA A 243 26.23 -10.52 17.22
N PHE A 244 25.16 -10.40 16.41
CA PHE A 244 25.25 -9.93 15.03
C PHE A 244 25.77 -8.49 14.92
N GLY A 245 25.38 -7.60 15.83
CA GLY A 245 25.93 -6.23 15.92
C GLY A 245 27.43 -6.20 16.23
N ALA A 246 27.88 -6.99 17.21
CA ALA A 246 29.31 -7.15 17.50
C ALA A 246 30.08 -7.74 16.30
N PHE A 247 29.48 -8.71 15.61
CA PHE A 247 30.00 -9.26 14.36
C PHE A 247 30.07 -8.21 13.22
N MET A 248 29.08 -7.31 13.11
CA MET A 248 29.14 -6.21 12.14
C MET A 248 30.33 -5.28 12.42
N PHE A 249 30.60 -4.96 13.69
CA PHE A 249 31.76 -4.17 14.07
C PHE A 249 33.06 -4.90 13.79
N GLU A 250 33.15 -6.19 14.08
CA GLU A 250 34.30 -7.03 13.73
C GLU A 250 34.62 -6.93 12.22
N VAL A 251 33.61 -7.10 11.37
CA VAL A 251 33.75 -7.03 9.91
C VAL A 251 34.09 -5.62 9.45
N ALA A 252 33.50 -4.57 10.03
CA ALA A 252 33.75 -3.19 9.62
C ALA A 252 35.13 -2.67 10.04
N CYS A 253 35.56 -3.02 11.24
CA CYS A 253 36.82 -2.55 11.84
C CYS A 253 38.00 -3.45 11.47
N GLY A 254 37.74 -4.68 11.00
CA GLY A 254 38.79 -5.67 10.71
C GLY A 254 39.62 -6.06 11.94
N ARG A 255 39.01 -5.95 13.13
CA ARG A 255 39.62 -6.17 14.45
C ARG A 255 38.77 -7.11 15.27
N ARG A 256 39.40 -7.93 16.12
CA ARG A 256 38.65 -8.84 17.01
C ARG A 256 37.92 -8.03 18.08
N PRO A 257 36.73 -8.47 18.54
CA PRO A 257 36.00 -7.75 19.59
C PRO A 257 36.78 -7.57 20.89
N ILE A 258 37.57 -8.59 21.26
CA ILE A 258 38.46 -8.57 22.42
C ILE A 258 39.88 -8.86 21.96
N GLU A 259 40.79 -7.93 22.24
CA GLU A 259 42.24 -8.07 22.02
C GLU A 259 42.98 -7.67 23.31
N LEU A 260 43.99 -8.45 23.70
CA LEU A 260 44.74 -8.20 24.93
C LEU A 260 45.41 -6.82 24.87
N GLY A 261 45.12 -5.95 25.84
CA GLY A 261 45.68 -4.60 25.92
C GLY A 261 44.97 -3.53 25.08
N LYS A 262 43.82 -3.83 24.46
CA LYS A 262 42.97 -2.84 23.78
C LYS A 262 41.59 -2.78 24.41
N VAL A 263 40.94 -1.62 24.29
CA VAL A 263 39.53 -1.42 24.69
C VAL A 263 38.64 -2.34 23.85
N ASP A 264 37.57 -2.84 24.46
CA ASP A 264 36.52 -3.62 23.80
C ASP A 264 36.05 -2.90 22.52
N LEU A 265 35.87 -3.67 21.44
CA LEU A 265 35.57 -3.09 20.14
C LEU A 265 34.23 -2.34 20.14
N VAL A 266 33.22 -2.87 20.85
CA VAL A 266 31.90 -2.24 20.94
C VAL A 266 32.04 -0.89 21.63
N ASP A 267 32.74 -0.84 22.77
CA ASP A 267 32.99 0.40 23.50
C ASP A 267 33.80 1.41 22.68
N CYS A 268 34.81 0.93 21.95
CA CYS A 268 35.63 1.76 21.06
C CYS A 268 34.79 2.39 19.93
N VAL A 269 33.88 1.63 19.31
CA VAL A 269 32.99 2.13 18.26
C VAL A 269 31.97 3.12 18.83
N ILE A 270 31.42 2.85 20.01
CA ILE A 270 30.49 3.75 20.71
C ILE A 270 31.18 5.08 21.05
N ASP A 271 32.43 5.04 21.50
CA ASP A 271 33.22 6.24 21.76
C ASP A 271 33.54 7.03 20.47
N CYS A 272 33.88 6.36 19.37
CA CYS A 272 34.03 7.04 18.07
C CYS A 272 32.70 7.67 17.60
N TRP A 273 31.56 7.00 17.84
CA TRP A 273 30.23 7.55 17.53
C TRP A 273 29.93 8.80 18.36
N SER A 274 30.18 8.76 19.67
CA SER A 274 29.91 9.88 20.59
C SER A 274 30.73 11.13 20.25
N ARG A 275 31.96 10.94 19.74
CA ARG A 275 32.86 11.99 19.26
C ARG A 275 32.57 12.45 17.83
N GLY A 276 31.59 11.87 17.13
CA GLY A 276 31.26 12.19 15.74
C GLY A 276 32.30 11.70 14.72
N ALA A 277 33.20 10.82 15.13
CA ALA A 277 34.35 10.32 14.38
C ALA A 277 34.22 8.82 14.05
N ILE A 278 33.01 8.35 13.73
CA ILE A 278 32.71 6.92 13.52
C ILE A 278 33.54 6.28 12.39
N VAL A 279 33.99 7.09 11.43
CA VAL A 279 34.83 6.67 10.31
C VAL A 279 36.19 6.18 10.80
N ASP A 280 36.73 6.77 11.87
CA ASP A 280 38.02 6.42 12.45
C ASP A 280 38.02 5.03 13.08
N ALA A 281 36.84 4.46 13.35
CA ALA A 281 36.70 3.08 13.81
C ALA A 281 36.84 2.05 12.68
N SER A 282 36.71 2.48 11.41
CA SER A 282 36.75 1.56 10.27
C SER A 282 38.13 0.97 10.02
N ASP A 283 38.17 -0.20 9.36
CA ASP A 283 39.42 -0.87 9.02
C ASP A 283 40.31 0.06 8.16
N PRO A 284 41.52 0.43 8.62
CA PRO A 284 42.41 1.34 7.90
C PRO A 284 42.75 0.87 6.48
N ARG A 285 42.67 -0.45 6.22
CA ARG A 285 42.87 -1.03 4.89
C ARG A 285 41.80 -0.62 3.87
N LEU A 286 40.72 0.02 4.31
CA LEU A 286 39.60 0.50 3.49
C LEU A 286 39.69 2.00 3.16
N GLU A 287 40.65 2.74 3.72
CA GLU A 287 40.73 4.22 3.65
C GLU A 287 40.94 4.78 2.23
N VAL A 288 41.52 4.01 1.30
CA VAL A 288 41.79 4.48 -0.08
C VAL A 288 40.50 4.75 -0.87
N VAL A 289 39.35 4.27 -0.42
CA VAL A 289 38.06 4.42 -1.12
C VAL A 289 37.18 5.52 -0.49
N LEU A 290 37.56 6.07 0.67
CA LEU A 290 36.66 6.93 1.46
C LEU A 290 36.48 8.33 0.86
N VAL A 291 37.46 8.85 0.13
CA VAL A 291 37.35 10.11 -0.63
C VAL A 291 36.42 9.94 -1.85
N LEU A 292 36.40 8.75 -2.46
CA LEU A 292 35.48 8.43 -3.57
C LEU A 292 34.06 8.08 -3.08
N ILE A 293 33.93 7.51 -1.87
CA ILE A 293 32.64 7.18 -1.23
C ILE A 293 31.99 8.41 -0.59
N THR A 294 32.73 9.41 -0.12
CA THR A 294 32.13 10.65 0.40
C THR A 294 31.57 11.51 -0.74
N VAL A 295 32.32 11.67 -1.84
CA VAL A 295 31.84 12.38 -3.04
C VAL A 295 30.79 11.55 -3.78
N GLY A 296 31.05 10.27 -4.00
CA GLY A 296 30.12 9.33 -4.65
C GLY A 296 28.90 9.02 -3.80
N GLY A 297 29.03 9.02 -2.47
CA GLY A 297 27.98 8.80 -1.47
C GLY A 297 27.14 10.05 -1.23
N ALA A 298 27.71 11.25 -1.29
CA ALA A 298 26.91 12.48 -1.36
C ALA A 298 26.13 12.54 -2.68
N VAL A 299 26.76 12.20 -3.82
CA VAL A 299 26.08 12.11 -5.12
C VAL A 299 25.05 10.96 -5.14
N TYR A 300 25.33 9.84 -4.49
CA TYR A 300 24.43 8.69 -4.37
C TYR A 300 23.31 8.94 -3.38
N VAL A 301 23.52 9.63 -2.26
CA VAL A 301 22.45 10.02 -1.31
C VAL A 301 21.58 11.09 -1.95
N VAL A 302 22.16 12.05 -2.68
CA VAL A 302 21.40 13.02 -3.47
C VAL A 302 20.64 12.32 -4.61
N ARG A 303 21.23 11.33 -5.31
CA ARG A 303 20.50 10.53 -6.32
C ARG A 303 19.49 9.57 -5.69
N LYS A 304 19.79 8.91 -4.58
CA LYS A 304 18.93 7.93 -3.90
C LYS A 304 17.76 8.64 -3.26
N ARG A 305 17.96 9.73 -2.51
CA ARG A 305 16.84 10.61 -2.10
C ARG A 305 16.08 11.19 -3.28
N LYS A 306 16.72 11.37 -4.46
CA LYS A 306 16.01 11.77 -5.68
C LYS A 306 15.17 10.64 -6.28
N TYR A 307 15.57 9.36 -6.18
CA TYR A 307 14.96 8.19 -6.84
C TYR A 307 14.48 7.06 -5.87
N GLU A 308 14.26 7.34 -4.59
CA GLU A 308 13.82 6.33 -3.61
C GLU A 308 12.41 5.83 -3.97
N GLU A 309 12.32 4.55 -4.31
CA GLU A 309 11.09 3.85 -4.68
C GLU A 309 10.64 3.02 -3.48
N VAL A 310 9.48 3.39 -2.92
CA VAL A 310 8.85 2.69 -1.79
C VAL A 310 8.17 1.43 -2.35
N TYR A 311 8.53 0.27 -1.83
CA TYR A 311 7.84 -1.00 -2.05
C TYR A 311 7.04 -1.32 -0.78
N GLU A 312 5.79 -1.73 -0.93
CA GLU A 312 4.94 -2.20 0.17
C GLU A 312 4.57 -3.66 -0.05
N ASP A 313 4.30 -4.40 1.03
CA ASP A 313 4.23 -5.86 1.03
C ASP A 313 3.19 -6.43 0.04
N TRP A 314 2.11 -5.69 -0.23
CA TRP A 314 1.09 -6.07 -1.21
C TRP A 314 1.58 -6.05 -2.67
N GLU A 315 2.66 -5.33 -3.01
CA GLU A 315 3.25 -5.30 -4.36
C GLU A 315 3.95 -6.63 -4.73
N ARG A 316 4.18 -7.55 -3.78
CA ARG A 316 4.76 -8.89 -4.02
C ARG A 316 3.72 -9.92 -4.48
N ASP A 317 2.47 -9.75 -4.06
CA ASP A 317 1.42 -10.77 -4.22
C ASP A 317 0.43 -10.45 -5.35
N TYR A 318 0.32 -9.18 -5.72
CA TYR A 318 -0.58 -8.71 -6.79
C TYR A 318 0.13 -7.69 -7.67
N SER A 319 0.60 -8.03 -8.88
CA SER A 319 0.63 -6.97 -9.90
C SER A 319 0.95 -7.29 -11.37
N PRO A 320 0.34 -6.51 -12.29
CA PRO A 320 0.86 -6.21 -13.64
C PRO A 320 2.16 -5.38 -13.61
N HIS A 321 2.78 -5.16 -14.77
CA HIS A 321 4.13 -4.59 -14.89
C HIS A 321 4.29 -3.20 -14.23
N ARG A 322 5.29 -3.02 -13.35
CA ARG A 322 5.62 -1.73 -12.74
C ARG A 322 6.51 -0.90 -13.68
N PHE A 323 6.04 0.26 -14.11
CA PHE A 323 6.80 1.17 -14.96
C PHE A 323 7.67 2.12 -14.13
N SER A 324 8.89 2.39 -14.61
CA SER A 324 9.71 3.46 -14.01
C SER A 324 9.10 4.84 -14.32
N TYR A 325 9.11 5.76 -13.37
CA TYR A 325 8.64 7.13 -13.60
C TYR A 325 9.40 7.80 -14.76
N LYS A 326 10.70 7.51 -14.91
CA LYS A 326 11.52 8.04 -16.01
C LYS A 326 10.98 7.59 -17.37
N THR A 327 10.53 6.34 -17.48
CA THR A 327 9.92 5.82 -18.71
C THR A 327 8.65 6.59 -19.03
N LEU A 328 7.75 6.73 -18.06
CA LEU A 328 6.47 7.43 -18.26
C LEU A 328 6.66 8.93 -18.51
N TYR A 329 7.59 9.58 -17.82
CA TYR A 329 7.94 10.99 -18.04
C TYR A 329 8.44 11.22 -19.47
N LYS A 330 9.29 10.33 -20.00
CA LYS A 330 9.69 10.40 -21.42
C LYS A 330 8.51 10.13 -22.35
N ALA A 331 7.71 9.11 -22.04
CA ALA A 331 6.57 8.71 -22.85
C ALA A 331 5.56 9.85 -23.02
N THR A 332 5.29 10.61 -21.96
CA THR A 332 4.35 11.75 -21.93
C THR A 332 5.02 13.10 -22.24
N LYS A 333 6.28 13.09 -22.73
CA LYS A 333 7.09 14.29 -23.00
C LYS A 333 7.17 15.28 -21.82
N GLY A 334 7.17 14.74 -20.61
CA GLY A 334 7.26 15.47 -19.35
C GLY A 334 5.93 15.85 -18.74
N PHE A 335 4.85 15.13 -19.05
CA PHE A 335 3.48 15.46 -18.60
C PHE A 335 3.07 16.87 -19.02
N LYS A 336 3.36 17.24 -20.27
CA LYS A 336 2.96 18.55 -20.82
C LYS A 336 1.45 18.63 -20.96
N ASP A 337 0.89 19.82 -20.74
CA ASP A 337 -0.54 20.10 -20.92
C ASP A 337 -1.04 19.78 -22.34
N SER A 338 -0.15 19.89 -23.33
CA SER A 338 -0.45 19.53 -24.73
C SER A 338 -0.74 18.04 -24.96
N GLU A 339 -0.36 17.17 -24.03
CA GLU A 339 -0.61 15.72 -24.09
C GLU A 339 -1.81 15.30 -23.22
N VAL A 340 -2.51 16.24 -22.56
CA VAL A 340 -3.69 15.93 -21.76
C VAL A 340 -4.86 15.55 -22.66
N ILE A 341 -5.39 14.34 -22.46
CA ILE A 341 -6.53 13.79 -23.23
C ILE A 341 -7.82 13.70 -22.42
N GLY A 342 -7.73 13.81 -21.10
CA GLY A 342 -8.86 13.83 -20.19
C GLY A 342 -8.51 14.44 -18.84
N GLU A 343 -9.47 15.15 -18.26
CA GLU A 343 -9.40 15.73 -16.92
C GLU A 343 -10.72 15.44 -16.21
N GLY A 344 -10.65 14.90 -15.00
CA GLY A 344 -11.83 14.55 -14.21
C GLY A 344 -11.55 14.46 -12.71
N GLY A 345 -12.57 14.13 -11.92
CA GLY A 345 -12.48 14.07 -10.44
C GLY A 345 -11.50 13.03 -9.87
N PHE A 346 -10.93 12.18 -10.73
CA PHE A 346 -9.97 11.14 -10.38
C PHE A 346 -8.53 11.48 -10.84
N GLY A 347 -8.32 12.64 -11.48
CA GLY A 347 -7.01 13.10 -11.94
C GLY A 347 -6.96 13.44 -13.43
N GLN A 348 -5.73 13.59 -13.94
CA GLN A 348 -5.45 13.95 -15.34
C GLN A 348 -4.94 12.73 -16.12
N VAL A 349 -5.38 12.59 -17.37
CA VAL A 349 -4.95 11.51 -18.27
C VAL A 349 -4.13 12.10 -19.39
N TYR A 350 -2.92 11.57 -19.57
CA TYR A 350 -1.96 11.99 -20.58
C TYR A 350 -1.83 10.93 -21.66
N ARG A 351 -1.71 11.35 -22.92
CA ARG A 351 -1.22 10.49 -23.99
C ARG A 351 0.28 10.30 -23.84
N GLY A 352 0.75 9.08 -24.10
CA GLY A 352 2.19 8.78 -24.11
C GLY A 352 2.55 7.73 -25.16
N VAL A 353 3.84 7.68 -25.49
CA VAL A 353 4.42 6.66 -26.38
C VAL A 353 5.57 5.99 -25.65
N LEU A 354 5.49 4.68 -25.39
CA LEU A 354 6.50 3.97 -24.62
C LEU A 354 7.84 3.90 -25.39
N PRO A 355 8.95 4.42 -24.82
CA PRO A 355 10.22 4.52 -25.56
C PRO A 355 10.87 3.20 -25.98
N SER A 356 10.43 2.07 -25.40
CA SER A 356 10.99 0.74 -25.68
C SER A 356 10.25 -0.02 -26.77
N SER A 357 9.00 0.33 -27.06
CA SER A 357 8.11 -0.41 -27.97
C SER A 357 7.37 0.48 -28.98
N ASP A 358 7.46 1.80 -28.85
CA ASP A 358 6.66 2.79 -29.59
C ASP A 358 5.14 2.62 -29.47
N GLU A 359 4.69 1.85 -28.47
CA GLU A 359 3.27 1.64 -28.20
C GLU A 359 2.63 2.89 -27.58
N GLN A 360 1.42 3.22 -28.05
CA GLN A 360 0.64 4.33 -27.50
C GLN A 360 -0.08 3.90 -26.22
N VAL A 361 0.08 4.69 -25.16
CA VAL A 361 -0.53 4.45 -23.85
C VAL A 361 -1.26 5.68 -23.33
N ALA A 362 -2.22 5.45 -22.45
CA ALA A 362 -2.86 6.49 -21.65
C ALA A 362 -2.34 6.40 -20.21
N VAL A 363 -1.71 7.47 -19.73
CA VAL A 363 -1.15 7.56 -18.36
C VAL A 363 -2.08 8.42 -17.51
N LYS A 364 -2.83 7.79 -16.62
CA LYS A 364 -3.74 8.44 -15.65
C LYS A 364 -2.96 8.80 -14.38
N LYS A 365 -2.80 10.09 -14.14
CA LYS A 365 -2.20 10.68 -12.95
C LYS A 365 -3.27 10.93 -11.89
N VAL A 366 -3.35 10.05 -10.90
CA VAL A 366 -4.31 10.13 -9.79
C VAL A 366 -3.89 11.22 -8.81
N SER A 367 -4.84 12.04 -8.36
CA SER A 367 -4.57 13.15 -7.44
C SER A 367 -4.05 12.65 -6.08
N HIS A 368 -2.92 13.20 -5.62
CA HIS A 368 -2.21 12.75 -4.42
C HIS A 368 -2.79 13.25 -3.08
N ASP A 369 -3.64 14.29 -3.08
CA ASP A 369 -3.96 15.05 -1.87
C ASP A 369 -5.02 14.43 -0.93
N SER A 370 -5.33 13.13 -1.04
CA SER A 370 -6.29 12.49 -0.12
C SER A 370 -6.06 11.00 0.10
N ARG A 371 -6.41 10.48 1.29
CA ARG A 371 -6.52 9.04 1.58
C ARG A 371 -7.41 8.30 0.57
N LYS A 372 -8.31 9.01 -0.12
CA LYS A 372 -9.19 8.51 -1.18
C LYS A 372 -8.42 8.15 -2.46
N GLY A 373 -7.49 9.00 -2.91
CA GLY A 373 -6.71 8.75 -4.13
C GLY A 373 -5.90 7.45 -4.06
N MET A 374 -5.30 7.17 -2.90
CA MET A 374 -4.58 5.92 -2.65
C MET A 374 -5.51 4.69 -2.66
N LYS A 375 -6.67 4.76 -2.01
CA LYS A 375 -7.66 3.68 -2.03
C LYS A 375 -8.14 3.37 -3.45
N GLN A 376 -8.37 4.40 -4.28
CA GLN A 376 -8.78 4.24 -5.68
C GLN A 376 -7.66 3.64 -6.53
N PHE A 377 -6.42 4.12 -6.36
CA PHE A 377 -5.25 3.58 -7.03
C PHE A 377 -5.06 2.08 -6.74
N VAL A 378 -5.14 1.69 -5.46
CA VAL A 378 -5.06 0.28 -5.05
C VAL A 378 -6.24 -0.52 -5.58
N ALA A 379 -7.47 -0.02 -5.42
CA ALA A 379 -8.67 -0.72 -5.91
C ALA A 379 -8.58 -0.98 -7.42
N GLU A 380 -8.08 -0.02 -8.20
CA GLU A 380 -7.96 -0.12 -9.64
C GLU A 380 -6.85 -1.12 -10.05
N ILE A 381 -5.72 -1.18 -9.32
CA ILE A 381 -4.67 -2.20 -9.54
C ILE A 381 -5.16 -3.61 -9.18
N VAL A 382 -5.81 -3.77 -8.03
CA VAL A 382 -6.27 -5.07 -7.54
C VAL A 382 -7.41 -5.61 -8.40
N SER A 383 -8.35 -4.74 -8.80
CA SER A 383 -9.46 -5.12 -9.68
C SER A 383 -8.97 -5.41 -11.09
N MET A 384 -8.21 -4.51 -11.73
CA MET A 384 -7.90 -4.61 -13.16
C MET A 384 -6.60 -5.34 -13.50
N GLY A 385 -5.74 -5.59 -12.52
CA GLY A 385 -4.41 -6.16 -12.77
C GLY A 385 -4.43 -7.55 -13.41
N ARG A 386 -5.49 -8.34 -13.17
CA ARG A 386 -5.68 -9.69 -13.72
C ARG A 386 -6.86 -9.82 -14.68
N LEU A 387 -7.77 -8.84 -14.72
CA LEU A 387 -8.89 -8.82 -15.66
C LEU A 387 -8.39 -8.64 -17.09
N ARG A 388 -8.84 -9.52 -17.98
CA ARG A 388 -8.53 -9.46 -19.41
C ARG A 388 -9.78 -9.77 -20.20
N HIS A 389 -10.38 -8.74 -20.77
CA HIS A 389 -11.57 -8.89 -21.60
C HIS A 389 -11.59 -7.85 -22.73
N ARG A 390 -12.10 -8.25 -23.90
CA ARG A 390 -12.08 -7.40 -25.12
C ARG A 390 -12.87 -6.10 -24.96
N ASN A 391 -13.84 -6.06 -24.05
CA ASN A 391 -14.68 -4.90 -23.76
C ASN A 391 -14.33 -4.18 -22.45
N LEU A 392 -13.14 -4.43 -21.89
CA LEU A 392 -12.59 -3.66 -20.78
C LEU A 392 -11.35 -2.88 -21.26
N VAL A 393 -11.10 -1.72 -20.66
CA VAL A 393 -9.89 -0.93 -20.92
C VAL A 393 -8.72 -1.57 -20.15
N GLN A 394 -7.76 -2.17 -20.85
CA GLN A 394 -6.70 -2.95 -20.22
C GLN A 394 -5.73 -2.07 -19.42
N LEU A 395 -5.56 -2.40 -18.13
CA LEU A 395 -4.47 -1.88 -17.30
C LEU A 395 -3.18 -2.63 -17.69
N ARG A 396 -2.19 -1.89 -18.23
CA ARG A 396 -0.87 -2.41 -18.59
C ARG A 396 0.08 -2.46 -17.42
N GLY A 397 -0.10 -1.54 -16.48
CA GLY A 397 0.80 -1.40 -15.35
C GLY A 397 0.58 -0.11 -14.58
N TYR A 398 1.48 0.16 -13.64
CA TYR A 398 1.39 1.32 -12.76
C TYR A 398 2.79 1.86 -12.43
N CYS A 399 2.83 3.08 -11.91
CA CYS A 399 4.01 3.71 -11.35
C CYS A 399 3.62 4.50 -10.10
N ARG A 400 4.37 4.31 -9.01
CA ARG A 400 4.20 5.05 -7.75
C ARG A 400 5.52 5.67 -7.34
N ARG A 401 5.58 6.99 -7.14
CA ARG A 401 6.81 7.68 -6.71
C ARG A 401 6.55 9.05 -6.08
N LYS A 402 7.03 9.30 -4.86
CA LYS A 402 6.98 10.63 -4.19
C LYS A 402 5.60 11.30 -4.25
N GLY A 403 4.56 10.49 -4.09
CA GLY A 403 3.18 10.93 -4.18
C GLY A 403 2.56 10.94 -5.59
N GLU A 404 3.35 10.69 -6.62
CA GLU A 404 2.82 10.46 -7.96
C GLU A 404 2.22 9.06 -8.04
N LEU A 405 0.91 9.00 -8.28
CA LEU A 405 0.14 7.77 -8.48
C LEU A 405 -0.26 7.70 -9.95
N LEU A 406 0.41 6.85 -10.73
CA LEU A 406 0.23 6.77 -12.18
C LEU A 406 -0.26 5.38 -12.57
N LEU A 407 -1.35 5.31 -13.32
CA LEU A 407 -1.88 4.09 -13.92
C LEU A 407 -1.70 4.16 -15.44
N VAL A 408 -1.27 3.06 -16.05
CA VAL A 408 -0.94 2.98 -17.47
C VAL A 408 -1.93 2.05 -18.17
N TYR A 409 -2.69 2.59 -19.11
CA TYR A 409 -3.71 1.89 -19.89
C TYR A 409 -3.37 1.86 -21.37
N ASP A 410 -4.06 0.97 -22.10
CA ASP A 410 -4.17 1.08 -23.55
C ASP A 410 -4.75 2.44 -23.96
N TYR A 411 -4.15 3.05 -24.99
CA TYR A 411 -4.65 4.30 -25.55
C TYR A 411 -5.92 4.07 -26.39
N MET A 412 -6.96 4.86 -26.13
CA MET A 412 -8.25 4.81 -26.82
C MET A 412 -8.41 6.06 -27.72
N PRO A 413 -8.20 5.94 -29.05
CA PRO A 413 -8.05 7.10 -29.94
C PRO A 413 -9.32 7.94 -30.09
N ASN A 414 -10.49 7.32 -29.93
CA ASN A 414 -11.77 8.01 -30.07
C ASN A 414 -12.28 8.64 -28.75
N GLY A 415 -11.56 8.43 -27.65
CA GLY A 415 -11.85 9.04 -26.35
C GLY A 415 -13.10 8.44 -25.68
N SER A 416 -13.70 9.18 -24.75
CA SER A 416 -14.89 8.76 -24.01
C SER A 416 -16.18 8.95 -24.81
N LEU A 417 -17.14 8.05 -24.58
CA LEU A 417 -18.41 8.05 -25.29
C LEU A 417 -19.23 9.30 -25.03
N ASP A 418 -19.20 9.86 -23.82
CA ASP A 418 -19.92 11.09 -23.51
C ASP A 418 -19.46 12.28 -24.37
N LYS A 419 -18.15 12.40 -24.64
CA LYS A 419 -17.61 13.42 -25.55
C LYS A 419 -18.16 13.22 -26.97
N VAL A 420 -18.31 11.97 -27.41
CA VAL A 420 -18.87 11.68 -28.75
C VAL A 420 -20.38 11.93 -28.79
N LEU A 421 -21.11 11.63 -27.71
CA LEU A 421 -22.56 11.84 -27.62
C LEU A 421 -22.93 13.32 -27.55
N TYR A 422 -22.12 14.16 -26.90
CA TYR A 422 -22.48 15.55 -26.56
C TYR A 422 -21.66 16.64 -27.27
N SER A 423 -20.61 16.29 -28.03
CA SER A 423 -19.85 17.29 -28.77
C SER A 423 -20.49 17.59 -30.13
N ASN A 424 -20.53 18.88 -30.50
CA ASN A 424 -21.06 19.34 -31.78
C ASN A 424 -20.12 19.09 -32.98
N VAL A 425 -18.95 18.46 -32.75
CA VAL A 425 -17.79 18.49 -33.69
C VAL A 425 -17.37 17.09 -34.18
N ARG A 426 -17.86 15.99 -33.59
CA ARG A 426 -17.54 14.62 -34.02
C ARG A 426 -18.78 13.87 -34.52
N ALA A 427 -18.55 12.93 -35.44
CA ALA A 427 -19.56 12.16 -36.15
C ALA A 427 -20.70 11.65 -35.26
N ASN A 428 -21.95 11.92 -35.66
CA ASN A 428 -23.13 11.35 -35.03
C ASN A 428 -23.04 9.82 -35.08
N LEU A 429 -22.94 9.17 -33.90
CA LEU A 429 -23.03 7.73 -33.81
C LEU A 429 -24.38 7.27 -34.35
N ASN A 430 -24.36 6.44 -35.38
CA ASN A 430 -25.57 5.81 -35.91
C ASN A 430 -26.09 4.75 -34.93
N TRP A 431 -27.32 4.31 -35.14
CA TRP A 431 -27.97 3.36 -34.24
C TRP A 431 -27.22 2.02 -34.11
N PHE A 432 -26.64 1.53 -35.21
CA PHE A 432 -25.85 0.30 -35.21
C PHE A 432 -24.60 0.43 -34.33
N GLN A 433 -23.88 1.55 -34.43
CA GLN A 433 -22.72 1.84 -33.59
C GLN A 433 -23.13 1.94 -32.11
N ARG A 434 -24.25 2.59 -31.81
CA ARG A 434 -24.80 2.68 -30.44
C ARG A 434 -25.10 1.30 -29.86
N ILE A 435 -25.82 0.45 -30.60
CA ILE A 435 -26.10 -0.94 -30.19
C ILE A 435 -24.81 -1.73 -29.95
N ARG A 436 -23.83 -1.60 -30.86
CA ARG A 436 -22.55 -2.30 -30.73
C ARG A 436 -21.79 -1.88 -29.46
N ILE A 437 -21.81 -0.59 -29.14
CA ILE A 437 -21.23 -0.06 -27.89
C ILE A 437 -21.95 -0.63 -26.67
N LEU A 438 -23.29 -0.59 -26.65
CA LEU A 438 -24.10 -1.15 -25.56
C LEU A 438 -23.83 -2.63 -25.36
N ARG A 439 -23.80 -3.41 -26.44
CA ARG A 439 -23.47 -4.84 -26.41
C ARG A 439 -22.08 -5.08 -25.85
N GLY A 440 -21.09 -4.29 -26.27
CA GLY A 440 -19.73 -4.39 -25.75
C GLY A 440 -19.67 -4.19 -24.24
N VAL A 441 -20.29 -3.12 -23.74
CA VAL A 441 -20.34 -2.83 -22.30
C VAL A 441 -21.10 -3.93 -21.54
N ALA A 442 -22.20 -4.44 -22.09
CA ALA A 442 -22.94 -5.57 -21.49
C ALA A 442 -22.08 -6.83 -21.37
N CYS A 443 -21.34 -7.20 -22.42
CA CYS A 443 -20.41 -8.34 -22.37
C CYS A 443 -19.29 -8.11 -21.34
N GLY A 444 -18.76 -6.89 -21.25
CA GLY A 444 -17.78 -6.54 -20.21
C GLY A 444 -18.36 -6.68 -18.81
N LEU A 445 -19.61 -6.26 -18.60
CA LEU A 445 -20.28 -6.35 -17.31
C LEU A 445 -20.60 -7.79 -16.90
N LEU A 446 -21.06 -8.62 -17.85
CA LEU A 446 -21.28 -10.05 -17.63
C LEU A 446 -20.00 -10.74 -17.17
N TYR A 447 -18.88 -10.46 -17.86
CA TYR A 447 -17.58 -11.00 -17.48
C TYR A 447 -17.18 -10.62 -16.04
N LEU A 448 -17.43 -9.38 -15.63
CA LEU A 448 -17.13 -8.89 -14.29
C LEU A 448 -18.02 -9.53 -13.21
N HIS A 449 -19.29 -9.80 -13.52
CA HIS A 449 -20.27 -10.29 -12.54
C HIS A 449 -20.25 -11.81 -12.40
N GLU A 450 -20.03 -12.56 -13.49
CA GLU A 450 -20.28 -14.00 -13.52
C GLU A 450 -19.07 -14.84 -13.98
N GLU A 451 -18.27 -14.35 -14.92
CA GLU A 451 -17.25 -15.20 -15.58
C GLU A 451 -15.86 -15.14 -14.93
N TRP A 452 -15.59 -14.12 -14.10
CA TRP A 452 -14.32 -13.97 -13.41
C TRP A 452 -14.28 -14.70 -12.05
N GLU A 453 -13.06 -15.00 -11.56
CA GLU A 453 -12.77 -15.69 -10.29
C GLU A 453 -13.51 -15.08 -9.09
N GLN A 454 -13.70 -13.76 -9.09
CA GLN A 454 -14.44 -13.01 -8.09
C GLN A 454 -15.48 -12.11 -8.76
N VAL A 455 -16.58 -11.84 -8.08
CA VAL A 455 -17.58 -10.86 -8.52
C VAL A 455 -16.98 -9.47 -8.38
N VAL A 456 -16.93 -8.73 -9.49
CA VAL A 456 -16.43 -7.36 -9.55
C VAL A 456 -17.60 -6.40 -9.74
N LEU A 457 -17.93 -5.63 -8.69
CA LEU A 457 -18.90 -4.54 -8.78
C LEU A 457 -18.19 -3.28 -9.28
N HIS A 458 -18.63 -2.73 -10.42
CA HIS A 458 -18.01 -1.55 -11.05
C HIS A 458 -18.38 -0.24 -10.34
N ARG A 459 -19.66 -0.05 -10.01
CA ARG A 459 -20.22 1.06 -9.20
C ARG A 459 -20.18 2.46 -9.78
N ASP A 460 -19.59 2.65 -10.97
CA ASP A 460 -19.61 3.94 -11.70
C ASP A 460 -19.82 3.77 -13.22
N ILE A 461 -20.82 2.96 -13.62
CA ILE A 461 -21.16 2.76 -15.03
C ILE A 461 -21.86 4.01 -15.58
N LYS A 462 -21.26 4.66 -16.58
CA LYS A 462 -21.77 5.87 -17.26
C LYS A 462 -21.05 6.10 -18.59
N ALA A 463 -21.59 6.93 -19.49
CA ALA A 463 -20.94 7.21 -20.78
C ALA A 463 -19.55 7.86 -20.67
N GLY A 464 -19.27 8.58 -19.59
CA GLY A 464 -17.94 9.15 -19.33
C GLY A 464 -16.86 8.09 -19.07
N ASN A 465 -17.23 6.90 -18.60
CA ASN A 465 -16.32 5.80 -18.25
C ASN A 465 -16.26 4.72 -19.34
N VAL A 466 -16.96 4.91 -20.46
CA VAL A 466 -16.88 4.03 -21.64
C VAL A 466 -15.98 4.69 -22.66
N LEU A 467 -14.85 4.06 -22.97
CA LEU A 467 -13.89 4.53 -23.98
C LEU A 467 -14.09 3.81 -25.30
N LEU A 468 -13.74 4.48 -26.39
CA LEU A 468 -13.89 3.99 -27.75
C LEU A 468 -12.52 3.69 -28.38
N ASP A 469 -12.35 2.46 -28.84
CA ASP A 469 -11.16 2.05 -29.61
C ASP A 469 -11.20 2.60 -31.06
N ALA A 470 -10.20 2.27 -31.87
CA ALA A 470 -10.08 2.73 -33.26
C ALA A 470 -11.31 2.39 -34.11
N ASP A 471 -11.95 1.26 -33.84
CA ASP A 471 -13.11 0.75 -34.59
C ASP A 471 -14.44 1.25 -34.02
N LEU A 472 -14.43 2.13 -33.01
CA LEU A 472 -15.60 2.61 -32.27
C LEU A 472 -16.34 1.49 -31.51
N ASN A 473 -15.61 0.52 -30.96
CA ASN A 473 -16.17 -0.42 -29.99
C ASN A 473 -16.07 0.18 -28.58
N GLY A 474 -17.12 -0.03 -27.78
CA GLY A 474 -17.16 0.37 -26.39
C GLY A 474 -16.33 -0.55 -25.49
N LYS A 475 -15.46 0.06 -24.68
CA LYS A 475 -14.70 -0.58 -23.62
C LYS A 475 -14.97 0.13 -22.30
N LEU A 476 -15.41 -0.63 -21.30
CA LEU A 476 -15.65 -0.11 -19.95
C LEU A 476 -14.32 0.11 -19.22
N GLY A 477 -14.14 1.27 -18.63
CA GLY A 477 -12.95 1.65 -17.88
C GLY A 477 -13.30 2.41 -16.60
N ASP A 478 -12.26 2.88 -15.90
CA ASP A 478 -12.32 3.59 -14.61
C ASP A 478 -12.90 2.75 -13.46
N PHE A 479 -12.04 1.88 -12.92
CA PHE A 479 -12.37 0.94 -11.84
C PHE A 479 -12.04 1.51 -10.46
N GLY A 480 -11.84 2.83 -10.33
CA GLY A 480 -11.44 3.46 -9.08
C GLY A 480 -12.46 3.29 -7.94
N LEU A 481 -13.71 2.96 -8.22
CA LEU A 481 -14.74 2.67 -7.22
C LEU A 481 -15.08 1.18 -7.09
N ALA A 482 -14.41 0.32 -7.86
CA ALA A 482 -14.75 -1.08 -7.96
C ALA A 482 -14.47 -1.85 -6.66
N ARG A 483 -15.18 -2.97 -6.48
CA ARG A 483 -15.06 -3.87 -5.33
C ARG A 483 -15.12 -5.32 -5.77
N LEU A 484 -14.30 -6.16 -5.15
CA LEU A 484 -14.28 -7.61 -5.39
C LEU A 484 -14.95 -8.34 -4.22
N TYR A 485 -15.71 -9.36 -4.55
CA TYR A 485 -16.41 -10.25 -3.63
C TYR A 485 -16.25 -11.70 -4.10
N ASP A 486 -16.17 -12.64 -3.17
CA ASP A 486 -16.30 -14.05 -3.52
C ASP A 486 -17.75 -14.32 -3.91
N HIS A 487 -17.98 -15.22 -4.87
CA HIS A 487 -19.33 -15.50 -5.43
C HIS A 487 -20.37 -15.86 -4.37
N ASP A 488 -19.96 -16.47 -3.25
CA ASP A 488 -20.84 -16.90 -2.15
C ASP A 488 -20.96 -15.87 -1.01
N SER A 489 -20.30 -14.71 -1.12
CA SER A 489 -20.26 -13.71 -0.04
C SER A 489 -21.46 -12.76 -0.09
N ILE A 490 -22.07 -12.50 1.08
CA ILE A 490 -23.15 -11.51 1.21
C ILE A 490 -22.53 -10.10 1.16
N PRO A 491 -22.95 -9.21 0.26
CA PRO A 491 -22.45 -7.84 0.21
C PRO A 491 -22.75 -7.12 1.53
N GLN A 492 -21.71 -6.79 2.29
CA GLN A 492 -21.85 -5.93 3.48
C GLN A 492 -22.27 -4.52 3.06
N THR A 493 -22.78 -3.73 4.02
CA THR A 493 -23.11 -2.32 3.80
C THR A 493 -21.93 -1.58 3.16
N THR A 494 -22.14 -1.07 1.96
CA THR A 494 -21.12 -0.32 1.21
C THR A 494 -21.34 1.18 1.42
N HIS A 495 -20.30 1.99 1.29
CA HIS A 495 -20.48 3.45 1.28
C HIS A 495 -21.20 3.85 -0.02
N LEU A 496 -22.22 4.72 0.06
CA LEU A 496 -22.89 5.28 -1.12
C LEU A 496 -21.87 6.06 -1.98
N VAL A 497 -21.53 5.51 -3.14
CA VAL A 497 -20.62 6.11 -4.14
C VAL A 497 -21.17 5.83 -5.54
N GLY A 498 -20.83 6.69 -6.49
CA GLY A 498 -21.28 6.60 -7.88
C GLY A 498 -21.81 7.93 -8.39
N THR A 499 -22.17 7.99 -9.67
CA THR A 499 -22.61 9.23 -10.31
C THR A 499 -24.13 9.41 -10.18
N VAL A 500 -24.55 10.56 -9.64
CA VAL A 500 -25.97 10.92 -9.49
C VAL A 500 -26.66 10.87 -10.87
N GLY A 501 -27.82 10.20 -10.94
CA GLY A 501 -28.53 9.90 -12.19
C GLY A 501 -28.33 8.47 -12.70
N TYR A 502 -27.31 7.77 -12.22
CA TYR A 502 -27.05 6.35 -12.49
C TYR A 502 -27.19 5.47 -11.22
N LEU A 503 -27.35 6.10 -10.05
CA LEU A 503 -27.48 5.41 -8.77
C LEU A 503 -28.84 4.71 -8.65
N ALA A 504 -28.80 3.41 -8.36
CA ALA A 504 -29.99 2.61 -8.12
C ALA A 504 -30.75 3.06 -6.85
N PRO A 505 -32.10 3.11 -6.85
CA PRO A 505 -32.88 3.55 -5.70
C PRO A 505 -32.60 2.74 -4.42
N GLU A 506 -32.40 1.43 -4.55
CA GLU A 506 -32.07 0.53 -3.45
C GLU A 506 -30.68 0.82 -2.88
N LEU A 507 -29.69 1.16 -3.72
CA LEU A 507 -28.36 1.56 -3.26
C LEU A 507 -28.43 2.86 -2.44
N VAL A 508 -29.26 3.82 -2.87
CA VAL A 508 -29.49 5.07 -2.13
C VAL A 508 -30.17 4.82 -0.78
N ARG A 509 -31.09 3.85 -0.73
CA ARG A 509 -31.86 3.53 0.48
C ARG A 509 -31.08 2.69 1.50
N THR A 510 -30.33 1.69 1.04
CA THR A 510 -29.69 0.68 1.92
C THR A 510 -28.19 0.86 2.04
N GLY A 511 -27.55 1.61 1.13
CA GLY A 511 -26.10 1.68 0.99
C GLY A 511 -25.48 0.37 0.48
N GLN A 512 -26.24 -0.66 0.14
CA GLN A 512 -25.68 -1.93 -0.32
C GLN A 512 -25.56 -1.95 -1.84
N ALA A 513 -24.32 -2.03 -2.34
CA ALA A 513 -24.05 -2.24 -3.75
C ALA A 513 -24.10 -3.74 -4.07
N THR A 514 -24.76 -4.08 -5.17
CA THR A 514 -24.89 -5.45 -5.69
C THR A 514 -24.72 -5.45 -7.21
N THR A 515 -24.64 -6.63 -7.83
CA THR A 515 -24.64 -6.76 -9.29
C THR A 515 -25.87 -6.09 -9.91
N SER A 516 -27.04 -6.19 -9.26
CA SER A 516 -28.28 -5.51 -9.68
C SER A 516 -28.14 -3.98 -9.70
N THR A 517 -27.35 -3.39 -8.79
CA THR A 517 -27.13 -1.94 -8.78
C THR A 517 -26.31 -1.47 -9.99
N ASP A 518 -25.35 -2.29 -10.44
CA ASP A 518 -24.62 -2.06 -11.69
C ASP A 518 -25.52 -2.26 -12.92
N VAL A 519 -26.42 -3.25 -12.90
CA VAL A 519 -27.40 -3.49 -13.97
C VAL A 519 -28.36 -2.29 -14.10
N TYR A 520 -28.79 -1.70 -12.99
CA TYR A 520 -29.57 -0.45 -13.01
C TYR A 520 -28.79 0.70 -13.66
N ALA A 521 -27.54 0.90 -13.24
CA ALA A 521 -26.67 1.94 -13.81
C ALA A 521 -26.44 1.72 -15.32
N PHE A 522 -26.30 0.45 -15.75
CA PHE A 522 -26.26 0.07 -17.16
C PHE A 522 -27.56 0.41 -17.89
N GLY A 523 -28.74 0.22 -17.27
CA GLY A 523 -30.02 0.66 -17.82
C GLY A 523 -30.12 2.17 -18.02
N ALA A 524 -29.68 2.97 -17.04
CA ALA A 524 -29.59 4.43 -17.17
C ALA A 524 -28.60 4.84 -18.29
N PHE A 525 -27.47 4.14 -18.38
CA PHE A 525 -26.49 4.31 -19.46
C PHE A 525 -27.07 3.95 -20.85
N MET A 526 -27.87 2.89 -20.96
CA MET A 526 -28.56 2.54 -22.21
C MET A 526 -29.49 3.66 -22.67
N LEU A 527 -30.25 4.25 -21.73
CA LEU A 527 -31.13 5.39 -22.03
C LEU A 527 -30.33 6.62 -22.45
N GLU A 528 -29.21 6.90 -21.79
CA GLU A 528 -28.29 7.98 -22.17
C GLU A 528 -27.80 7.82 -23.62
N VAL A 529 -27.31 6.62 -23.97
CA VAL A 529 -26.81 6.29 -25.31
C VAL A 529 -27.94 6.29 -26.34
N ALA A 530 -29.14 5.85 -25.99
CA ALA A 530 -30.26 5.83 -26.92
C ALA A 530 -30.77 7.25 -27.22
N CYS A 531 -30.95 8.06 -26.19
CA CYS A 531 -31.53 9.39 -26.27
C CYS A 531 -30.52 10.49 -26.65
N GLY A 532 -29.21 10.25 -26.45
CA GLY A 532 -28.17 11.27 -26.63
C GLY A 532 -28.33 12.44 -25.65
N ARG A 533 -28.88 12.19 -24.45
CA ARG A 533 -29.13 13.19 -23.40
C ARG A 533 -28.60 12.70 -22.06
N ARG A 534 -28.09 13.62 -21.24
CA ARG A 534 -27.58 13.28 -19.90
C ARG A 534 -28.74 12.87 -18.98
N PRO A 535 -28.57 11.87 -18.09
CA PRO A 535 -29.62 11.48 -17.14
C PRO A 535 -30.05 12.59 -16.19
N ILE A 536 -29.14 13.51 -15.86
CA ILE A 536 -29.40 14.72 -15.09
C ILE A 536 -28.73 15.92 -15.79
N GLU A 537 -29.52 16.92 -16.13
CA GLU A 537 -29.03 18.23 -16.58
C GLU A 537 -29.04 19.22 -15.40
N LEU A 538 -27.87 19.47 -14.82
CA LEU A 538 -27.69 20.60 -13.88
C LEU A 538 -27.80 21.91 -14.68
N GLY A 539 -28.64 22.85 -14.24
CA GLY A 539 -28.90 24.10 -14.95
C GLY A 539 -27.62 24.88 -15.26
N LYS A 540 -27.37 25.21 -16.54
CA LYS A 540 -26.20 26.01 -16.95
C LYS A 540 -26.39 27.48 -16.53
N VAL A 541 -25.35 28.07 -15.94
CA VAL A 541 -25.31 29.50 -15.60
C VAL A 541 -24.35 30.22 -16.55
N TYR A 542 -24.83 31.27 -17.21
CA TYR A 542 -24.11 32.08 -18.18
C TYR A 542 -23.73 33.43 -17.56
N LYS A 543 -22.56 33.96 -17.91
CA LYS A 543 -22.19 35.34 -17.60
C LYS A 543 -22.77 36.26 -18.69
N GLY A 544 -23.42 37.34 -18.27
CA GLY A 544 -24.00 38.34 -19.17
C GLY A 544 -23.63 39.76 -18.77
N VAL A 545 -23.95 40.70 -19.66
CA VAL A 545 -23.83 42.14 -19.45
C VAL A 545 -25.18 42.74 -19.82
N LEU A 546 -25.78 43.55 -18.93
CA LEU A 546 -27.13 44.06 -19.15
C LEU A 546 -27.14 45.34 -19.98
N ARG A 547 -26.63 46.46 -19.44
CA ARG A 547 -26.63 47.77 -20.12
C ARG A 547 -25.23 48.35 -20.34
N SER A 548 -24.31 48.14 -19.40
CA SER A 548 -22.92 48.61 -19.48
C SER A 548 -21.95 47.50 -19.07
N PRO A 549 -20.67 47.53 -19.49
CA PRO A 549 -19.66 46.50 -19.15
C PRO A 549 -19.45 46.26 -17.64
N GLU A 550 -19.82 47.24 -16.82
CA GLU A 550 -19.77 47.22 -15.36
C GLU A 550 -20.97 46.49 -14.74
N GLU A 551 -22.13 46.49 -15.43
CA GLU A 551 -23.35 45.83 -14.99
C GLU A 551 -23.37 44.34 -15.41
N ARG A 552 -22.50 43.57 -14.77
CA ARG A 552 -22.37 42.13 -14.99
C ARG A 552 -23.49 41.37 -14.27
N ILE A 553 -24.10 40.42 -14.98
CA ILE A 553 -25.17 39.56 -14.48
C ILE A 553 -24.83 38.08 -14.65
N ALA A 554 -25.48 37.24 -13.86
CA ALA A 554 -25.48 35.78 -14.02
C ALA A 554 -26.86 35.32 -14.49
N ILE A 555 -26.91 34.55 -15.57
CA ILE A 555 -28.15 34.05 -16.17
C ILE A 555 -28.22 32.54 -15.95
N LYS A 556 -29.05 32.09 -15.02
CA LYS A 556 -29.31 30.66 -14.75
C LYS A 556 -30.41 30.17 -15.69
N ARG A 557 -30.09 29.20 -16.56
CA ARG A 557 -31.08 28.51 -17.38
C ARG A 557 -31.62 27.30 -16.62
N VAL A 558 -32.91 27.30 -16.35
CA VAL A 558 -33.64 26.21 -15.71
C VAL A 558 -34.11 25.22 -16.78
N THR A 559 -34.01 23.92 -16.52
CA THR A 559 -34.35 22.86 -17.47
C THR A 559 -35.83 22.89 -17.81
N HIS A 560 -36.14 22.83 -19.11
CA HIS A 560 -37.50 22.96 -19.64
C HIS A 560 -38.31 21.66 -19.59
N ASP A 561 -37.64 20.50 -19.56
CA ASP A 561 -38.25 19.21 -19.91
C ASP A 561 -38.92 18.47 -18.74
N SER A 562 -39.19 19.13 -17.60
CA SER A 562 -39.95 18.50 -16.51
C SER A 562 -40.87 19.47 -15.79
N GLY A 563 -42.03 18.98 -15.30
CA GLY A 563 -42.91 19.74 -14.40
C GLY A 563 -42.22 20.20 -13.11
N GLU A 564 -41.07 19.61 -12.77
CA GLU A 564 -40.24 20.00 -11.63
C GLU A 564 -39.39 21.25 -11.93
N GLY A 565 -38.87 21.40 -13.16
CA GLY A 565 -38.13 22.60 -13.57
C GLY A 565 -38.98 23.87 -13.49
N MET A 566 -40.26 23.78 -13.87
CA MET A 566 -41.19 24.91 -13.73
C MET A 566 -41.49 25.23 -12.26
N LYS A 567 -41.62 24.22 -11.39
CA LYS A 567 -41.81 24.45 -9.94
C LYS A 567 -40.61 25.14 -9.32
N GLN A 568 -39.39 24.74 -9.67
CA GLN A 568 -38.16 25.40 -9.20
C GLN A 568 -38.05 26.84 -9.69
N PHE A 569 -38.35 27.07 -10.98
CA PHE A 569 -38.35 28.41 -11.57
C PHE A 569 -39.32 29.36 -10.83
N VAL A 570 -40.56 28.91 -10.58
CA VAL A 570 -41.55 29.69 -9.83
C VAL A 570 -41.12 29.86 -8.37
N ALA A 571 -40.63 28.81 -7.72
CA ALA A 571 -40.19 28.89 -6.33
C ALA A 571 -39.05 29.91 -6.14
N GLU A 572 -38.07 29.97 -7.05
CA GLU A 572 -37.00 30.99 -7.00
C GLU A 572 -37.56 32.39 -7.21
N ILE A 573 -38.49 32.61 -8.15
CA ILE A 573 -39.08 33.94 -8.38
C ILE A 573 -39.88 34.40 -7.16
N VAL A 574 -40.73 33.53 -6.60
CA VAL A 574 -41.60 33.86 -5.47
C VAL A 574 -40.79 34.08 -4.20
N SER A 575 -39.79 33.23 -3.95
CA SER A 575 -38.93 33.37 -2.77
C SER A 575 -37.99 34.55 -2.91
N MET A 576 -37.26 34.68 -4.02
CA MET A 576 -36.15 35.65 -4.15
C MET A 576 -36.54 37.00 -4.74
N GLY A 577 -37.69 37.12 -5.41
CA GLY A 577 -38.08 38.37 -6.08
C GLY A 577 -38.22 39.56 -5.12
N ARG A 578 -38.61 39.30 -3.86
CA ARG A 578 -38.82 40.33 -2.82
C ARG A 578 -37.76 40.35 -1.73
N LEU A 579 -36.94 39.31 -1.59
CA LEU A 579 -35.87 39.28 -0.60
C LEU A 579 -34.77 40.26 -0.98
N ARG A 580 -34.40 41.14 -0.03
CA ARG A 580 -33.32 42.11 -0.16
C ARG A 580 -32.44 42.01 1.08
N HIS A 581 -31.30 41.36 0.97
CA HIS A 581 -30.34 41.28 2.08
C HIS A 581 -28.91 41.20 1.54
N ARG A 582 -27.98 41.88 2.22
CA ARG A 582 -26.58 41.99 1.76
C ARG A 582 -25.85 40.66 1.64
N ASN A 583 -26.32 39.63 2.35
CA ASN A 583 -25.78 38.27 2.35
C ASN A 583 -26.64 37.25 1.59
N LEU A 584 -27.54 37.70 0.72
CA LEU A 584 -28.26 36.85 -0.23
C LEU A 584 -27.87 37.24 -1.66
N VAL A 585 -27.87 36.29 -2.58
CA VAL A 585 -27.63 36.55 -4.01
C VAL A 585 -28.88 37.16 -4.62
N GLN A 586 -28.79 38.39 -5.13
CA GLN A 586 -29.98 39.10 -5.57
C GLN A 586 -30.50 38.60 -6.93
N LEU A 587 -31.79 38.24 -6.97
CA LEU A 587 -32.52 38.08 -8.23
C LEU A 587 -32.87 39.48 -8.79
N ARG A 588 -32.40 39.77 -10.00
CA ARG A 588 -32.65 41.02 -10.75
C ARG A 588 -33.89 40.93 -11.63
N GLY A 589 -34.18 39.75 -12.15
CA GLY A 589 -35.33 39.51 -13.00
C GLY A 589 -35.37 38.10 -13.54
N TYR A 590 -36.32 37.84 -14.42
CA TYR A 590 -36.48 36.57 -15.09
C TYR A 590 -36.93 36.79 -16.53
N CYS A 591 -36.66 35.82 -17.41
CA CYS A 591 -37.16 35.79 -18.77
C CYS A 591 -37.82 34.44 -19.03
N ARG A 592 -39.02 34.49 -19.61
CA ARG A 592 -39.76 33.32 -20.06
C ARG A 592 -40.16 33.51 -21.51
N ARG A 593 -39.57 32.75 -22.44
CA ARG A 593 -39.90 32.84 -23.87
C ARG A 593 -39.68 31.53 -24.60
N LYS A 594 -40.71 31.04 -25.33
CA LYS A 594 -40.63 29.81 -26.15
C LYS A 594 -40.02 28.60 -25.43
N GLY A 595 -40.36 28.39 -24.17
CA GLY A 595 -39.83 27.30 -23.34
C GLY A 595 -38.49 27.60 -22.64
N GLU A 596 -37.86 28.75 -22.90
CA GLU A 596 -36.70 29.16 -22.13
C GLU A 596 -37.14 29.71 -20.76
N LEU A 597 -36.61 29.12 -19.68
CA LEU A 597 -36.79 29.56 -18.30
C LEU A 597 -35.45 30.12 -17.81
N LEU A 598 -35.31 31.45 -17.80
CA LEU A 598 -34.07 32.13 -17.44
C LEU A 598 -34.26 32.98 -16.20
N LEU A 599 -33.36 32.84 -15.24
CA LEU A 599 -33.31 33.66 -14.02
C LEU A 599 -32.04 34.51 -14.05
N VAL A 600 -32.20 35.80 -13.80
CA VAL A 600 -31.13 36.80 -13.90
C VAL A 600 -30.76 37.26 -12.50
N TYR A 601 -29.52 37.01 -12.10
CA TYR A 601 -28.95 37.32 -10.79
C TYR A 601 -27.80 38.33 -10.91
N ASP A 602 -27.45 38.95 -9.78
CA ASP A 602 -26.17 39.65 -9.65
C ASP A 602 -25.00 38.71 -9.91
N TYR A 603 -23.99 39.19 -10.65
CA TYR A 603 -22.79 38.42 -10.92
C TYR A 603 -21.85 38.39 -9.71
N MET A 604 -21.43 37.18 -9.32
CA MET A 604 -20.49 36.94 -8.23
C MET A 604 -19.11 36.60 -8.80
N PRO A 605 -18.13 37.52 -8.78
CA PRO A 605 -16.87 37.38 -9.51
C PRO A 605 -15.98 36.25 -8.99
N ASN A 606 -16.06 35.93 -7.70
CA ASN A 606 -15.25 34.87 -7.09
C ASN A 606 -15.94 33.50 -7.11
N GLY A 607 -17.12 33.40 -7.75
CA GLY A 607 -17.83 32.14 -7.92
C GLY A 607 -18.35 31.54 -6.61
N SER A 608 -18.51 30.23 -6.59
CA SER A 608 -19.03 29.47 -5.44
C SER A 608 -17.91 29.05 -4.49
N LEU A 609 -18.24 28.94 -3.20
CA LEU A 609 -17.29 28.64 -2.13
C LEU A 609 -16.67 27.25 -2.28
N ASP A 610 -17.42 26.26 -2.79
CA ASP A 610 -16.90 24.92 -3.07
C ASP A 610 -15.73 24.93 -4.07
N LYS A 611 -15.77 25.80 -5.09
CA LYS A 611 -14.69 25.97 -6.05
C LYS A 611 -13.46 26.60 -5.42
N ILE A 612 -13.61 27.43 -4.41
CA ILE A 612 -12.46 27.98 -3.67
C ILE A 612 -11.88 26.95 -2.71
N LEU A 613 -12.73 26.19 -2.01
CA LEU A 613 -12.29 25.16 -1.07
C LEU A 613 -11.61 23.97 -1.78
N TYR A 614 -12.05 23.62 -3.00
CA TYR A 614 -11.64 22.38 -3.69
C TYR A 614 -11.08 22.56 -5.11
N GLY A 615 -10.99 23.79 -5.63
CA GLY A 615 -10.52 24.07 -6.99
C GLY A 615 -8.99 23.97 -7.18
N SER A 616 -8.58 23.85 -8.44
CA SER A 616 -7.19 23.68 -8.89
C SER A 616 -6.30 24.93 -8.71
N MET A 617 -6.91 26.11 -8.67
CA MET A 617 -6.25 27.37 -8.29
C MET A 617 -6.69 27.69 -6.86
N ARG A 618 -5.83 27.46 -5.86
CA ARG A 618 -6.14 27.69 -4.43
C ARG A 618 -5.78 29.13 -4.02
N PRO A 619 -6.71 30.10 -3.98
CA PRO A 619 -6.51 31.23 -3.08
C PRO A 619 -6.66 30.69 -1.66
N ASN A 620 -5.58 30.74 -0.88
CA ASN A 620 -5.58 30.19 0.47
C ASN A 620 -6.42 31.10 1.38
N LEU A 621 -7.70 30.77 1.57
CA LEU A 621 -8.58 31.54 2.47
C LEU A 621 -8.01 31.48 3.89
N ASN A 622 -7.64 32.64 4.41
CA ASN A 622 -7.23 32.76 5.80
C ASN A 622 -8.43 32.60 6.74
N TRP A 623 -8.16 32.39 8.02
CA TRP A 623 -9.21 32.14 9.02
C TRP A 623 -10.23 33.28 9.11
N PHE A 624 -9.78 34.52 8.99
CA PHE A 624 -10.64 35.69 9.04
C PHE A 624 -11.61 35.75 7.84
N GLN A 625 -11.14 35.40 6.63
CA GLN A 625 -11.99 35.28 5.45
C GLN A 625 -13.00 34.14 5.61
N ARG A 626 -12.60 32.99 6.17
CA ARG A 626 -13.50 31.86 6.47
C ARG A 626 -14.61 32.25 7.43
N ILE A 627 -14.26 32.90 8.55
CA ILE A 627 -15.25 33.42 9.51
C ILE A 627 -16.18 34.43 8.85
N ARG A 628 -15.64 35.35 8.04
CA ARG A 628 -16.45 36.36 7.34
C ARG A 628 -17.48 35.72 6.41
N ILE A 629 -17.10 34.67 5.69
CA ILE A 629 -17.99 33.91 4.80
C ILE A 629 -19.10 33.22 5.61
N VAL A 630 -18.73 32.46 6.65
CA VAL A 630 -19.69 31.77 7.54
C VAL A 630 -20.65 32.76 8.19
N ARG A 631 -20.13 33.88 8.72
CA ARG A 631 -20.93 34.96 9.30
C ARG A 631 -21.91 35.55 8.28
N GLY A 632 -21.48 35.73 7.04
CA GLY A 632 -22.35 36.19 5.96
C GLY A 632 -23.54 35.26 5.76
N VAL A 633 -23.29 33.96 5.62
CA VAL A 633 -24.33 32.95 5.47
C VAL A 633 -25.26 32.92 6.70
N ALA A 634 -24.71 33.00 7.92
CA ALA A 634 -25.51 33.06 9.14
C ALA A 634 -26.46 34.27 9.18
N CYS A 635 -25.97 35.46 8.80
CA CYS A 635 -26.80 36.65 8.71
C CYS A 635 -27.90 36.52 7.65
N GLY A 636 -27.57 35.93 6.48
CA GLY A 636 -28.56 35.62 5.45
C GLY A 636 -29.63 34.65 5.95
N LEU A 637 -29.23 33.58 6.65
CA LEU A 637 -30.15 32.57 7.16
C LEU A 637 -31.05 33.11 8.27
N LEU A 638 -30.51 33.89 9.20
CA LEU A 638 -31.28 34.59 10.23
C LEU A 638 -32.35 35.49 9.60
N TYR A 639 -31.98 36.24 8.57
CA TYR A 639 -32.93 37.08 7.85
C TYR A 639 -34.08 36.27 7.25
N LEU A 640 -33.76 35.12 6.61
CA LEU A 640 -34.74 34.20 6.02
C LEU A 640 -35.67 33.55 7.05
N HIS A 641 -35.16 33.23 8.24
CA HIS A 641 -35.91 32.48 9.26
C HIS A 641 -36.73 33.36 10.20
N GLU A 642 -36.26 34.57 10.52
CA GLU A 642 -36.83 35.37 11.61
C GLU A 642 -37.19 36.83 11.27
N GLN A 643 -36.56 37.41 10.24
CA GLN A 643 -36.64 38.86 10.00
C GLN A 643 -37.51 39.22 8.79
N TRP A 644 -37.76 38.28 7.89
CA TRP A 644 -38.64 38.47 6.75
C TRP A 644 -40.11 38.26 7.11
N GLU A 645 -41.04 38.69 6.24
CA GLU A 645 -42.50 38.56 6.40
C GLU A 645 -42.94 37.09 6.62
N GLN A 646 -42.28 36.17 5.91
CA GLN A 646 -42.52 34.73 5.99
C GLN A 646 -41.22 33.99 6.29
N VAL A 647 -41.34 32.84 6.94
CA VAL A 647 -40.21 31.91 7.15
C VAL A 647 -39.84 31.29 5.81
N VAL A 648 -38.61 31.50 5.37
CA VAL A 648 -38.06 30.89 4.15
C VAL A 648 -37.15 29.73 4.57
N LEU A 649 -37.59 28.50 4.30
CA LEU A 649 -36.73 27.32 4.42
C LEU A 649 -35.93 27.15 3.13
N HIS A 650 -34.60 27.17 3.21
CA HIS A 650 -33.71 27.06 2.07
C HIS A 650 -33.57 25.62 1.57
N ARG A 651 -33.42 24.64 2.48
CA ARG A 651 -33.42 23.18 2.23
C ARG A 651 -32.25 22.63 1.40
N ASP A 652 -31.23 23.43 1.10
CA ASP A 652 -30.04 23.00 0.35
C ASP A 652 -28.81 23.87 0.66
N ILE A 653 -28.57 24.15 1.94
CA ILE A 653 -27.42 24.97 2.36
C ILE A 653 -26.14 24.12 2.26
N LYS A 654 -25.23 24.51 1.36
CA LYS A 654 -23.95 23.84 1.10
C LYS A 654 -22.97 24.79 0.41
N PRO A 655 -21.65 24.52 0.36
CA PRO A 655 -20.70 25.47 -0.19
C PRO A 655 -20.91 25.79 -1.68
N ALA A 656 -21.49 24.87 -2.45
CA ALA A 656 -21.83 25.12 -3.86
C ALA A 656 -22.90 26.22 -4.03
N ASN A 657 -23.73 26.42 -3.01
CA ASN A 657 -24.82 27.40 -2.99
C ASN A 657 -24.42 28.69 -2.23
N VAL A 658 -23.17 28.79 -1.75
CA VAL A 658 -22.62 30.02 -1.18
C VAL A 658 -21.74 30.68 -2.23
N LEU A 659 -22.17 31.83 -2.76
CA LEU A 659 -21.41 32.62 -3.72
C LEU A 659 -20.62 33.74 -3.05
N LEU A 660 -19.53 34.16 -3.70
CA LEU A 660 -18.60 35.13 -3.16
C LEU A 660 -18.55 36.39 -4.04
N ASP A 661 -18.77 37.54 -3.42
CA ASP A 661 -18.58 38.84 -4.07
C ASP A 661 -17.10 39.21 -4.20
N ALA A 662 -16.81 40.39 -4.75
CA ALA A 662 -15.45 40.87 -4.99
C ALA A 662 -14.57 40.90 -3.72
N ASP A 663 -15.17 41.15 -2.56
CA ASP A 663 -14.49 41.27 -1.26
C ASP A 663 -14.46 39.94 -0.47
N LEU A 664 -14.86 38.84 -1.11
CA LEU A 664 -14.99 37.51 -0.53
C LEU A 664 -16.01 37.43 0.62
N ASN A 665 -17.08 38.22 0.56
CA ASN A 665 -18.21 38.02 1.47
C ASN A 665 -19.10 36.87 0.99
N GLY A 666 -19.50 36.02 1.93
CA GLY A 666 -20.46 34.94 1.69
C GLY A 666 -21.87 35.48 1.42
N LYS A 667 -22.45 35.08 0.29
CA LYS A 667 -23.86 35.31 -0.07
C LYS A 667 -24.54 33.99 -0.38
N LEU A 668 -25.65 33.70 0.30
CA LEU A 668 -26.43 32.49 0.09
C LEU A 668 -27.29 32.63 -1.18
N GLY A 669 -27.27 31.60 -2.04
CA GLY A 669 -27.97 31.56 -3.32
C GLY A 669 -28.58 30.17 -3.59
N ASP A 670 -29.20 30.02 -4.76
CA ASP A 670 -29.90 28.79 -5.21
C ASP A 670 -31.10 28.39 -4.33
N PHE A 671 -32.24 29.02 -4.62
CA PHE A 671 -33.49 28.85 -3.85
C PHE A 671 -34.47 27.91 -4.57
N GLY A 672 -34.00 27.09 -5.52
CA GLY A 672 -34.86 26.17 -6.30
C GLY A 672 -35.65 25.19 -5.45
N LEU A 673 -35.14 24.82 -4.27
CA LEU A 673 -35.80 23.92 -3.32
C LEU A 673 -36.51 24.64 -2.17
N ALA A 674 -36.45 25.98 -2.15
CA ALA A 674 -36.96 26.77 -1.03
C ALA A 674 -38.48 26.69 -0.89
N ARG A 675 -38.94 26.90 0.36
CA ARG A 675 -40.36 26.89 0.73
C ARG A 675 -40.64 28.03 1.70
N LEU A 676 -41.83 28.63 1.54
CA LEU A 676 -42.33 29.74 2.34
C LEU A 676 -43.39 29.23 3.32
N TYR A 677 -43.35 29.71 4.55
CA TYR A 677 -44.32 29.41 5.59
C TYR A 677 -44.63 30.66 6.41
N ASP A 678 -45.85 30.75 6.94
CA ASP A 678 -46.18 31.79 7.90
C ASP A 678 -45.54 31.49 9.26
N HIS A 679 -45.11 32.55 9.95
CA HIS A 679 -44.53 32.43 11.29
C HIS A 679 -45.49 31.70 12.25
N GLY A 680 -45.00 30.66 12.92
CA GLY A 680 -45.80 29.84 13.85
C GLY A 680 -46.58 28.68 13.19
N SER A 681 -46.54 28.54 11.87
CA SER A 681 -47.13 27.38 11.17
C SER A 681 -46.25 26.14 11.25
N ASN A 682 -46.85 24.97 11.42
CA ASN A 682 -46.13 23.71 11.47
C ASN A 682 -45.91 23.15 10.05
N PRO A 683 -44.68 22.84 9.62
CA PRO A 683 -44.43 22.35 8.28
C PRO A 683 -45.07 20.97 8.05
N GLN A 684 -45.87 20.87 6.98
CA GLN A 684 -46.44 19.61 6.51
C GLN A 684 -45.34 18.66 6.00
N THR A 685 -45.65 17.37 5.84
CA THR A 685 -44.71 16.42 5.21
C THR A 685 -44.27 16.94 3.85
N THR A 686 -42.95 17.05 3.67
CA THR A 686 -42.34 17.52 2.42
C THR A 686 -41.63 16.35 1.73
N ASN A 687 -41.51 16.42 0.40
CA ASN A 687 -40.62 15.51 -0.32
C ASN A 687 -39.20 15.69 0.22
N LEU A 688 -38.53 14.58 0.52
CA LEU A 688 -37.14 14.57 0.94
C LEU A 688 -36.28 15.09 -0.22
N VAL A 689 -35.74 16.30 -0.06
CA VAL A 689 -34.87 16.97 -1.04
C VAL A 689 -33.73 17.67 -0.30
N GLY A 690 -32.60 17.85 -0.98
CA GLY A 690 -31.39 18.47 -0.44
C GLY A 690 -30.17 17.58 -0.64
N THR A 691 -29.00 18.10 -0.28
CA THR A 691 -27.73 17.43 -0.57
C THR A 691 -27.29 16.50 0.57
N ILE A 692 -27.05 15.23 0.24
CA ILE A 692 -26.54 14.21 1.17
C ILE A 692 -25.25 14.70 1.85
N GLY A 693 -25.20 14.62 3.19
CA GLY A 693 -24.12 15.16 4.03
C GLY A 693 -24.44 16.50 4.71
N TYR A 694 -25.47 17.20 4.24
CA TYR A 694 -26.02 18.40 4.88
C TYR A 694 -27.45 18.17 5.39
N LEU A 695 -28.10 17.06 4.98
CA LEU A 695 -29.45 16.71 5.42
C LEU A 695 -29.47 16.38 6.92
N ALA A 696 -30.36 17.05 7.65
CA ALA A 696 -30.57 16.80 9.07
C ALA A 696 -31.16 15.39 9.33
N PRO A 697 -30.74 14.67 10.38
CA PRO A 697 -31.24 13.33 10.68
C PRO A 697 -32.76 13.25 10.88
N GLU A 698 -33.35 14.27 11.48
CA GLU A 698 -34.80 14.36 11.69
C GLU A 698 -35.57 14.51 10.38
N LEU A 699 -34.97 15.16 9.37
CA LEU A 699 -35.56 15.29 8.03
C LEU A 699 -35.58 13.92 7.32
N LEU A 700 -34.54 13.09 7.50
CA LEU A 700 -34.48 11.72 6.98
C LEU A 700 -35.55 10.81 7.62
N ARG A 701 -35.83 11.01 8.92
CA ARG A 701 -36.81 10.20 9.67
C ARG A 701 -38.25 10.62 9.43
N THR A 702 -38.50 11.93 9.36
CA THR A 702 -39.86 12.48 9.41
C THR A 702 -40.36 13.05 8.08
N GLY A 703 -39.45 13.34 7.14
CA GLY A 703 -39.77 14.04 5.89
C GLY A 703 -40.20 15.50 6.09
N LYS A 704 -40.10 16.05 7.31
CA LYS A 704 -40.53 17.42 7.62
C LYS A 704 -39.31 18.34 7.71
N ALA A 705 -39.21 19.28 6.76
CA ALA A 705 -38.18 20.32 6.82
C ALA A 705 -38.61 21.44 7.77
N THR A 706 -37.69 21.90 8.60
CA THR A 706 -37.88 22.98 9.59
C THR A 706 -36.72 23.97 9.52
N THR A 707 -36.82 25.10 10.22
CA THR A 707 -35.68 26.02 10.39
C THR A 707 -34.49 25.32 11.02
N SER A 708 -34.72 24.39 11.97
CA SER A 708 -33.67 23.57 12.58
C SER A 708 -32.92 22.69 11.55
N SER A 709 -33.62 22.17 10.53
CA SER A 709 -32.97 21.37 9.48
C SER A 709 -32.03 22.19 8.59
N ASP A 710 -32.35 23.48 8.36
CA ASP A 710 -31.46 24.43 7.70
C ASP A 710 -30.28 24.82 8.60
N VAL A 711 -30.51 24.98 9.91
CA VAL A 711 -29.45 25.26 10.89
C VAL A 711 -28.46 24.10 10.98
N PHE A 712 -28.93 22.85 10.92
CA PHE A 712 -28.06 21.67 10.81
C PHE A 712 -27.21 21.72 9.53
N SER A 713 -27.84 22.00 8.38
CA SER A 713 -27.14 22.15 7.10
C SER A 713 -26.06 23.24 7.15
N PHE A 714 -26.37 24.35 7.83
CA PHE A 714 -25.43 25.44 8.10
C PHE A 714 -24.28 25.01 9.04
N GLY A 715 -24.55 24.19 10.06
CA GLY A 715 -23.52 23.59 10.92
C GLY A 715 -22.54 22.73 10.13
N ALA A 716 -23.05 21.86 9.24
CA ALA A 716 -22.22 21.06 8.34
C ALA A 716 -21.37 21.92 7.40
N LEU A 717 -21.95 22.99 6.83
CA LEU A 717 -21.22 23.99 6.03
C LEU A 717 -20.10 24.65 6.85
N MET A 718 -20.38 25.08 8.08
CA MET A 718 -19.38 25.73 8.94
C MET A 718 -18.19 24.81 9.22
N LEU A 719 -18.46 23.55 9.57
CA LEU A 719 -17.41 22.56 9.80
C LEU A 719 -16.59 22.30 8.53
N GLU A 720 -17.23 22.24 7.37
CA GLU A 720 -16.53 22.07 6.10
C GLU A 720 -15.63 23.28 5.76
N VAL A 721 -16.12 24.49 6.01
CA VAL A 721 -15.33 25.72 5.82
C VAL A 721 -14.17 25.79 6.81
N ALA A 722 -14.34 25.30 8.04
CA ALA A 722 -13.28 25.28 9.04
C ALA A 722 -12.20 24.23 8.71
N CYS A 723 -12.62 23.02 8.35
CA CYS A 723 -11.74 21.87 8.16
C CYS A 723 -11.16 21.77 6.74
N GLY A 724 -11.78 22.44 5.75
CA GLY A 724 -11.46 22.24 4.33
C GLY A 724 -11.74 20.82 3.85
N ARG A 725 -12.72 20.14 4.47
CA ARG A 725 -13.08 18.74 4.23
C ARG A 725 -14.59 18.60 4.06
N ARG A 726 -15.02 17.70 3.18
CA ARG A 726 -16.45 17.49 2.92
C ARG A 726 -17.11 16.78 4.12
N PRO A 727 -18.39 17.02 4.43
CA PRO A 727 -19.10 16.36 5.53
C PRO A 727 -19.12 14.83 5.44
N ILE A 728 -19.16 14.31 4.22
CA ILE A 728 -19.05 12.87 3.95
C ILE A 728 -17.74 12.59 3.21
N GLU A 729 -16.78 12.01 3.93
CA GLU A 729 -15.54 11.45 3.37
C GLU A 729 -15.57 9.92 3.42
N PRO A 730 -15.17 9.20 2.35
CA PRO A 730 -15.22 7.74 2.34
C PRO A 730 -14.26 7.09 3.35
N GLY A 731 -14.83 6.56 4.44
CA GLY A 731 -14.11 5.75 5.44
C GLY A 731 -13.80 6.45 6.77
N GLU A 732 -14.44 7.56 7.08
CA GLU A 732 -14.49 8.13 8.43
C GLU A 732 -15.97 8.21 8.88
N LEU A 733 -16.27 7.91 10.15
CA LEU A 733 -17.56 8.24 10.76
C LEU A 733 -17.85 9.72 10.47
N ASP A 734 -19.07 10.00 10.01
CA ASP A 734 -19.60 11.35 9.68
C ASP A 734 -18.95 12.43 10.55
N MET A 735 -18.39 13.46 9.92
CA MET A 735 -17.72 14.57 10.63
C MET A 735 -18.66 15.17 11.69
N VAL A 736 -19.97 15.21 11.38
CA VAL A 736 -21.00 15.72 12.28
C VAL A 736 -21.22 14.80 13.50
N ASN A 737 -21.02 13.49 13.36
CA ASN A 737 -21.15 12.53 14.48
C ASN A 737 -19.90 12.43 15.37
N ARG A 738 -18.74 12.91 14.91
CA ARG A 738 -17.48 12.89 15.67
C ARG A 738 -17.34 14.04 16.65
N ILE A 739 -18.00 15.16 16.37
CA ILE A 739 -18.01 16.31 17.26
C ILE A 739 -19.38 16.30 17.95
N ARG A 740 -19.43 15.93 19.23
CA ARG A 740 -20.63 16.21 20.05
C ARG A 740 -20.75 17.73 20.18
N ILE A 741 -21.37 18.37 19.20
CA ILE A 741 -21.76 19.77 19.30
C ILE A 741 -23.18 19.77 19.83
N ASP A 742 -23.35 20.34 21.02
CA ASP A 742 -24.68 20.62 21.55
C ASP A 742 -25.36 21.64 20.61
N PRO A 743 -26.55 21.35 20.05
CA PRO A 743 -27.32 22.34 19.29
C PRO A 743 -27.47 23.67 20.04
N HIS A 744 -27.47 23.66 21.38
CA HIS A 744 -27.48 24.86 22.22
C HIS A 744 -26.17 25.66 22.17
N GLU A 745 -25.01 25.03 21.98
CA GLU A 745 -23.73 25.73 21.81
C GLU A 745 -23.65 26.44 20.44
N VAL A 746 -24.20 25.85 19.37
CA VAL A 746 -24.33 26.53 18.07
C VAL A 746 -25.25 27.75 18.16
N LEU A 747 -26.30 27.68 18.98
CA LEU A 747 -27.19 28.81 19.26
C LEU A 747 -26.49 29.94 20.04
N THR A 748 -25.35 29.71 20.71
CA THR A 748 -24.58 30.81 21.35
C THR A 748 -23.77 31.64 20.35
N LEU A 749 -23.48 31.08 19.16
CA LEU A 749 -22.91 31.81 18.02
C LEU A 749 -23.98 32.52 17.18
N TRP A 750 -25.26 32.22 17.42
CA TRP A 750 -26.40 32.92 16.84
C TRP A 750 -26.41 34.37 17.35
N PRO A 751 -26.51 35.38 16.47
CA PRO A 751 -26.68 36.75 16.91
C PRO A 751 -28.00 36.88 17.70
N SER A 752 -27.92 36.97 19.03
CA SER A 752 -29.08 37.24 19.87
C SER A 752 -29.66 38.63 19.56
N ARG A 753 -30.99 38.75 19.60
CA ARG A 753 -31.78 39.98 19.37
C ARG A 753 -31.20 41.24 20.04
N ASN A 754 -30.50 41.09 21.17
CA ASN A 754 -30.01 42.21 21.98
C ASN A 754 -28.60 42.73 21.62
N ARG A 755 -27.85 42.11 20.70
CA ARG A 755 -26.50 42.61 20.29
C ARG A 755 -26.46 43.27 18.91
N GLN A 756 -27.59 43.47 18.24
CA GLN A 756 -27.60 44.03 16.87
C GLN A 756 -27.72 45.57 16.80
N ASN A 757 -28.08 46.27 17.88
CA ASN A 757 -28.23 47.73 17.80
C ASN A 757 -26.90 48.52 17.76
N HIS A 758 -25.74 47.90 18.03
CA HIS A 758 -24.46 48.63 18.00
C HIS A 758 -23.49 48.21 16.88
N ALA A 759 -23.66 47.04 16.24
CA ALA A 759 -22.67 46.52 15.28
C ALA A 759 -23.05 46.68 13.79
N CYS A 760 -24.26 47.17 13.49
CA CYS A 760 -24.76 47.34 12.12
C CYS A 760 -24.94 48.80 11.67
N GLN A 761 -24.60 49.80 12.52
CA GLN A 761 -24.64 51.23 12.20
C GLN A 761 -23.27 51.93 12.34
N GLY A 762 -22.18 51.27 11.93
CA GLY A 762 -20.85 51.86 11.92
C GLY A 762 -20.33 52.10 10.51
N GLY A 763 -20.93 53.06 9.80
CA GLY A 763 -20.45 53.56 8.52
C GLY A 763 -20.40 55.09 8.55
N ARG A 764 -19.25 55.63 8.95
CA ARG A 764 -18.62 56.84 8.41
C ARG A 764 -17.13 56.61 8.37
#